data_AF-A0AAX3VFU6-F1
#
_entry.id   AF-A0AAX3VFU6-F1
#
_cell.length_a   1.000
_cell.length_b   1.000
_cell.length_c   1.000
_cell.angle_alpha   90.00
_cell.angle_beta   90.00
_cell.angle_gamma   90.00
#
_symmetry.space_group_name_H-M   'P 1'
#
loop_
_entity.id
_entity.type
_entity.pdbx_description
1 polymer ?
#
loop_
_entity_poly.entity_id
_entity_poly.type
_entity_poly.pdbx_seq_one_letter_code
_entity_poly.pdbx_strand_id
1 'polypeptide(L)'
;MTVGARRATAASRRTAAVLSAVLAINAAVLAGASPAVASPVRAEAGPGFVDVDVPARADIRDHRVTIALLAPQGSEPSFAADEARRSLELVDEFYDRETNGAIRFELEQLLDWQSVDQPIGCSDTAGLHQWLRELIGWQGGAARHLVIMVPPGDPCPTWANGEQPGDPDDGGGTFQPGPDPYLLAHELGHNLSLAHASSIRCDTGWDYPAGVECPRDEYGNRTDMMGGAWSFLPLSSPTLARLGVLPNVREPVCGDARTAVLDSLGAGTPASRTLTWTDPENPDARYWVQYSDASDPVSGDGAWPSPWQAERTVSGVQILRSNPAQPYGGDLLERPGDTTEANEFVTAGETVALNSGMTVRVDEIDEIAHRATVTVTVPCADPTTVRDITGSAVATASYVPEWSSAAAAVDGDPGSMWSSWPRVGEQWLELTWGGPVTVERVSVALARDAADDEARGLIPPRAWRVERWDAATGRWLAVAGATFTPSRDESPGEVAFERVTTSAIRLVFDAWGEAEYTGSTGVADIAVFGGKAPPLVDPEPPVVVDPEPPVVVDPEPPVVVEPEPPVVVPGGSAVPGGSAVPGGSSAGTARGAASGVRSLAATGGAAPSAAIAVAALLTVLAGGGAMLARHRTPSRPRVQTTSPPHLAD
;
A
#
# COMPACT_ATOMS: atom_id res chain seq x y z
N MET A 1 1.05 69.57 -45.14
CA MET A 1 2.33 69.72 -45.87
C MET A 1 3.46 69.61 -44.86
N THR A 2 4.50 68.80 -45.18
CA THR A 2 5.88 68.81 -44.63
C THR A 2 6.01 68.56 -43.10
N VAL A 3 6.83 67.68 -42.52
CA VAL A 3 8.10 66.96 -42.80
C VAL A 3 8.11 65.81 -41.74
N GLY A 4 8.70 64.63 -41.86
CA GLY A 4 9.63 64.02 -42.80
C GLY A 4 10.61 63.10 -42.03
N ALA A 5 10.76 61.86 -42.53
CA ALA A 5 11.95 60.98 -42.55
C ALA A 5 12.60 60.53 -41.20
N ARG A 6 13.20 59.35 -40.98
CA ARG A 6 13.82 58.29 -41.82
C ARG A 6 13.94 56.99 -40.98
N ARG A 7 13.94 55.80 -41.62
CA ARG A 7 15.11 54.90 -41.80
C ARG A 7 14.66 53.47 -42.18
N ALA A 8 15.43 52.89 -43.10
CA ALA A 8 15.32 51.53 -43.61
C ALA A 8 16.08 50.51 -42.75
N THR A 9 15.92 49.24 -43.14
CA THR A 9 16.70 48.01 -42.85
C THR A 9 16.33 47.16 -41.63
N ALA A 10 15.61 46.04 -41.87
CA ALA A 10 15.93 44.67 -41.42
C ALA A 10 14.73 43.71 -41.65
N ALA A 11 14.44 43.34 -42.90
CA ALA A 11 13.43 42.32 -43.23
C ALA A 11 13.93 41.43 -44.37
N SER A 12 15.02 40.71 -44.14
CA SER A 12 15.45 39.60 -44.99
C SER A 12 16.42 38.73 -44.20
N ARG A 13 15.87 37.81 -43.40
CA ARG A 13 16.57 36.68 -42.75
C ARG A 13 15.65 35.62 -42.12
N ARG A 14 14.32 35.75 -42.19
CA ARG A 14 13.37 34.78 -41.60
C ARG A 14 12.67 33.85 -42.60
N THR A 15 12.88 34.01 -43.90
CA THR A 15 12.19 33.20 -44.93
C THR A 15 13.02 32.05 -45.50
N ALA A 16 14.27 31.85 -45.04
CA ALA A 16 15.13 30.76 -45.50
C ALA A 16 15.22 29.56 -44.51
N ALA A 17 14.70 29.69 -43.28
CA ALA A 17 14.74 28.61 -42.28
C ALA A 17 13.50 27.70 -42.29
N VAL A 18 12.40 28.12 -42.95
CA VAL A 18 11.14 27.38 -42.95
C VAL A 18 11.03 26.39 -44.12
N LEU A 19 11.82 26.56 -45.20
CA LEU A 19 11.78 25.65 -46.36
C LEU A 19 12.67 24.40 -46.21
N SER A 20 13.65 24.38 -45.29
CA SER A 20 14.49 23.19 -45.07
C SER A 20 13.88 22.17 -44.08
N ALA A 21 12.89 22.57 -43.27
CA ALA A 21 12.23 21.66 -42.34
C ALA A 21 11.13 20.82 -43.01
N VAL A 22 10.47 21.36 -44.05
CA VAL A 22 9.39 20.66 -44.76
C VAL A 22 9.90 19.58 -45.71
N LEU A 23 11.17 19.67 -46.15
CA LEU A 23 11.78 18.66 -47.03
C LEU A 23 12.36 17.45 -46.27
N ALA A 24 12.62 17.56 -44.96
CA ALA A 24 13.13 16.45 -44.14
C ALA A 24 12.02 15.51 -43.64
N ILE A 25 10.78 15.99 -43.50
CA ILE A 25 9.64 15.19 -43.00
C ILE A 25 9.14 14.20 -44.06
N ASN A 26 9.30 14.49 -45.36
CA ASN A 26 8.84 13.60 -46.43
C ASN A 26 9.82 12.47 -46.81
N ALA A 27 11.02 12.41 -46.21
CA ALA A 27 11.97 11.31 -46.45
C ALA A 27 11.84 10.16 -45.43
N ALA A 28 11.20 10.38 -44.28
CA ALA A 28 11.05 9.36 -43.23
C ALA A 28 9.82 8.44 -43.43
N VAL A 29 8.88 8.80 -44.31
CA VAL A 29 7.66 8.00 -44.56
C VAL A 29 7.92 6.81 -45.52
N LEU A 30 9.12 6.69 -46.09
CA LEU A 30 9.50 5.58 -46.99
C LEU A 30 10.45 4.55 -46.36
N ALA A 31 10.76 4.64 -45.07
CA ALA A 31 11.48 3.61 -44.33
C ALA A 31 10.65 3.26 -43.09
N GLY A 32 9.99 2.09 -43.11
CA GLY A 32 9.05 1.63 -42.09
C GLY A 32 9.66 1.41 -40.69
N ALA A 33 10.04 2.48 -40.02
CA ALA A 33 10.35 2.50 -38.61
C ALA A 33 9.13 3.03 -37.85
N SER A 34 8.51 2.17 -37.04
CA SER A 34 7.46 2.54 -36.09
C SER A 34 7.96 3.69 -35.19
N PRO A 35 7.14 4.68 -34.86
CA PRO A 35 7.52 5.67 -33.87
C PRO A 35 7.62 4.95 -32.52
N ALA A 36 8.83 4.90 -31.95
CA ALA A 36 8.99 4.58 -30.55
C ALA A 36 8.19 5.63 -29.76
N VAL A 37 7.17 5.17 -29.04
CA VAL A 37 6.46 5.96 -28.04
C VAL A 37 7.50 6.44 -27.05
N ALA A 38 7.78 7.74 -27.02
CA ALA A 38 8.63 8.33 -26.01
C ALA A 38 7.89 8.24 -24.68
N SER A 39 8.30 7.33 -23.81
CA SER A 39 7.85 7.31 -22.42
C SER A 39 8.07 8.70 -21.81
N PRO A 40 7.08 9.25 -21.07
CA PRO A 40 7.31 10.47 -20.32
C PRO A 40 8.48 10.24 -19.37
N VAL A 41 9.44 11.16 -19.38
CA VAL A 41 10.57 11.15 -18.44
C VAL A 41 9.98 11.30 -17.03
N ARG A 42 9.91 10.19 -16.29
CA ARG A 42 9.55 10.13 -14.87
C ARG A 42 10.47 11.09 -14.12
N ALA A 43 9.90 12.06 -13.41
CA ALA A 43 10.69 12.90 -12.52
C ALA A 43 11.31 11.99 -11.45
N GLU A 44 12.64 12.00 -11.32
CA GLU A 44 13.30 11.27 -10.23
C GLU A 44 12.67 11.67 -8.91
N ALA A 45 12.24 10.68 -8.12
CA ALA A 45 11.80 10.89 -6.75
C ALA A 45 12.85 11.74 -6.01
N GLY A 46 12.41 12.82 -5.36
CA GLY A 46 13.29 13.62 -4.52
C GLY A 46 13.97 12.77 -3.44
N PRO A 47 15.09 13.23 -2.85
CA PRO A 47 15.81 12.46 -1.84
C PRO A 47 14.87 12.05 -0.70
N GLY A 48 14.75 10.74 -0.45
CA GLY A 48 13.95 10.19 0.64
C GLY A 48 12.57 9.64 0.27
N PHE A 49 12.22 9.55 -1.02
CA PHE A 49 11.07 8.79 -1.49
C PHE A 49 11.48 7.76 -2.54
N VAL A 50 10.74 6.67 -2.61
CA VAL A 50 10.81 5.71 -3.72
C VAL A 50 9.51 5.74 -4.49
N ASP A 51 9.64 5.52 -5.78
CA ASP A 51 8.53 5.43 -6.70
C ASP A 51 7.86 4.06 -6.57
N VAL A 52 6.54 4.03 -6.36
CA VAL A 52 5.75 2.80 -6.26
C VAL A 52 5.10 2.54 -7.60
N ASP A 53 5.21 1.30 -8.07
CA ASP A 53 4.47 0.84 -9.25
C ASP A 53 3.12 0.29 -8.80
N VAL A 54 2.05 0.82 -9.38
CA VAL A 54 0.70 0.27 -9.20
C VAL A 54 0.40 -0.52 -10.46
N PRO A 55 0.25 -1.87 -10.37
CA PRO A 55 -0.05 -2.69 -11.54
C PRO A 55 -1.33 -2.21 -12.23
N ALA A 56 -1.29 -2.08 -13.56
CA ALA A 56 -2.50 -1.89 -14.35
C ALA A 56 -3.45 -3.07 -14.12
N ARG A 57 -4.76 -2.78 -14.00
CA ARG A 57 -5.80 -3.80 -13.79
C ARG A 57 -7.03 -3.61 -14.69
N ALA A 58 -7.36 -2.37 -15.07
CA ALA A 58 -8.30 -2.11 -16.16
C ALA A 58 -7.55 -2.16 -17.50
N ASP A 59 -7.47 -3.34 -18.11
CA ASP A 59 -6.80 -3.54 -19.41
C ASP A 59 -7.73 -3.21 -20.58
N ILE A 60 -9.05 -3.27 -20.37
CA ILE A 60 -10.05 -2.90 -21.37
C ILE A 60 -10.46 -1.44 -21.19
N ARG A 61 -10.23 -0.64 -22.23
CA ARG A 61 -10.59 0.77 -22.21
C ARG A 61 -12.09 1.03 -22.40
N ASP A 62 -12.70 0.37 -23.36
CA ASP A 62 -14.04 0.71 -23.84
C ASP A 62 -15.08 -0.28 -23.28
N HIS A 63 -15.87 0.17 -22.31
CA HIS A 63 -16.91 -0.59 -21.64
C HIS A 63 -18.28 -0.39 -22.31
N ARG A 64 -18.93 -1.49 -22.68
CA ARG A 64 -20.17 -1.51 -23.47
C ARG A 64 -21.38 -1.63 -22.55
N VAL A 65 -22.25 -0.62 -22.57
CA VAL A 65 -23.38 -0.52 -21.65
C VAL A 65 -24.70 -0.72 -22.39
N THR A 66 -25.49 -1.70 -21.95
CA THR A 66 -26.89 -1.85 -22.35
C THR A 66 -27.78 -1.33 -21.23
N ILE A 67 -28.63 -0.35 -21.50
CA ILE A 67 -29.59 0.20 -20.54
C ILE A 67 -31.01 -0.24 -20.93
N ALA A 68 -31.80 -0.69 -19.96
CA ALA A 68 -33.23 -0.95 -20.15
C ALA A 68 -34.07 -0.23 -19.09
N LEU A 69 -35.11 0.46 -19.56
CA LEU A 69 -36.13 1.05 -18.71
C LEU A 69 -37.24 0.05 -18.46
N LEU A 70 -37.44 -0.38 -17.22
CA LEU A 70 -38.41 -1.42 -16.87
C LEU A 70 -39.49 -0.85 -15.96
N ALA A 71 -40.77 -1.09 -16.30
CA ALA A 71 -41.91 -0.83 -15.44
C ALA A 71 -42.44 -2.17 -14.86
N PRO A 72 -41.95 -2.59 -13.67
CA PRO A 72 -42.51 -3.71 -12.91
C PRO A 72 -43.99 -3.58 -12.61
N GLN A 73 -44.63 -4.68 -12.20
CA GLN A 73 -46.06 -4.67 -11.90
C GLN A 73 -46.39 -3.64 -10.80
N GLY A 74 -47.34 -2.75 -11.09
CA GLY A 74 -47.79 -1.72 -10.15
C GLY A 74 -46.95 -0.43 -10.16
N SER A 75 -45.95 -0.32 -11.04
CA SER A 75 -45.27 0.93 -11.36
C SER A 75 -45.60 1.38 -12.79
N GLU A 76 -45.30 2.63 -13.10
CA GLU A 76 -45.57 3.25 -14.40
C GLU A 76 -44.31 3.99 -14.88
N PRO A 77 -44.06 4.05 -16.20
CA PRO A 77 -43.00 4.89 -16.78
C PRO A 77 -42.98 6.31 -16.22
N SER A 78 -41.81 6.81 -15.85
CA SER A 78 -41.70 8.07 -15.09
C SER A 78 -40.60 9.04 -15.54
N PHE A 79 -39.78 8.68 -16.53
CA PHE A 79 -38.75 9.55 -17.13
C PHE A 79 -38.49 9.12 -18.58
N ALA A 80 -37.86 9.97 -19.39
CA ALA A 80 -37.58 9.68 -20.79
C ALA A 80 -36.30 8.86 -20.99
N ALA A 81 -36.25 8.05 -22.04
CA ALA A 81 -35.04 7.32 -22.45
C ALA A 81 -33.83 8.25 -22.68
N ASP A 82 -34.05 9.47 -23.16
CA ASP A 82 -32.99 10.46 -23.34
C ASP A 82 -32.36 10.92 -22.00
N GLU A 83 -33.10 10.88 -20.89
CA GLU A 83 -32.54 11.17 -19.56
C GLU A 83 -31.58 10.06 -19.12
N ALA A 84 -31.92 8.80 -19.37
CA ALA A 84 -31.04 7.66 -19.11
C ALA A 84 -29.78 7.68 -20.01
N ARG A 85 -29.92 8.09 -21.28
CA ARG A 85 -28.76 8.31 -22.16
C ARG A 85 -27.86 9.40 -21.62
N ARG A 86 -28.41 10.56 -21.26
CA ARG A 86 -27.64 11.67 -20.70
C ARG A 86 -26.94 11.28 -19.40
N SER A 87 -27.58 10.43 -18.61
CA SER A 87 -27.02 9.86 -17.40
C SER A 87 -25.69 9.17 -17.68
N LEU A 88 -25.68 8.23 -18.65
CA LEU A 88 -24.46 7.51 -19.05
C LEU A 88 -23.38 8.42 -19.64
N GLU A 89 -23.76 9.44 -20.42
CA GLU A 89 -22.79 10.42 -20.95
C GLU A 89 -22.04 11.13 -19.82
N LEU A 90 -22.73 11.52 -18.73
CA LEU A 90 -22.10 12.12 -17.56
C LEU A 90 -21.19 11.13 -16.81
N VAL A 91 -21.58 9.85 -16.76
CA VAL A 91 -20.72 8.81 -16.17
C VAL A 91 -19.44 8.60 -16.98
N ASP A 92 -19.53 8.57 -18.31
CA ASP A 92 -18.34 8.49 -19.18
C ASP A 92 -17.42 9.71 -18.99
N GLU A 93 -17.98 10.93 -18.95
CA GLU A 93 -17.21 12.15 -18.68
C GLU A 93 -16.47 12.09 -17.33
N PHE A 94 -17.10 11.52 -16.29
CA PHE A 94 -16.48 11.33 -14.98
C PHE A 94 -15.33 10.32 -15.02
N TYR A 95 -15.56 9.10 -15.50
CA TYR A 95 -14.53 8.06 -15.52
C TYR A 95 -13.37 8.39 -16.48
N ASP A 96 -13.64 9.05 -17.61
CA ASP A 96 -12.59 9.54 -18.52
C ASP A 96 -11.64 10.50 -17.79
N ARG A 97 -12.18 11.43 -16.99
CA ARG A 97 -11.39 12.37 -16.19
C ARG A 97 -10.61 11.67 -15.08
N GLU A 98 -11.28 10.84 -14.27
CA GLU A 98 -10.66 10.20 -13.11
C GLU A 98 -9.55 9.22 -13.50
N THR A 99 -9.71 8.54 -14.64
CA THR A 99 -8.81 7.49 -15.09
C THR A 99 -7.87 7.94 -16.21
N ASN A 100 -7.92 9.23 -16.60
CA ASN A 100 -7.17 9.78 -17.74
C ASN A 100 -7.39 8.97 -19.04
N GLY A 101 -8.65 8.63 -19.29
CA GLY A 101 -9.12 7.90 -20.46
C GLY A 101 -8.78 6.41 -20.48
N ALA A 102 -8.33 5.83 -19.38
CA ALA A 102 -8.14 4.39 -19.24
C ALA A 102 -9.48 3.64 -19.19
N ILE A 103 -10.57 4.28 -18.74
CA ILE A 103 -11.92 3.72 -18.73
C ILE A 103 -12.87 4.67 -19.45
N ARG A 104 -13.64 4.14 -20.41
CA ARG A 104 -14.69 4.81 -21.18
C ARG A 104 -15.95 3.98 -21.16
N PHE A 105 -17.11 4.62 -21.00
CA PHE A 105 -18.41 3.95 -21.07
C PHE A 105 -19.15 4.34 -22.35
N GLU A 106 -19.49 3.34 -23.16
CA GLU A 106 -20.17 3.52 -24.43
C GLU A 106 -21.55 2.86 -24.40
N LEU A 107 -22.58 3.61 -24.81
CA LEU A 107 -23.92 3.06 -24.97
C LEU A 107 -23.94 2.06 -26.16
N GLU A 108 -24.09 0.78 -25.86
CA GLU A 108 -24.30 -0.27 -26.85
C GLU A 108 -25.76 -0.34 -27.29
N GLN A 109 -26.68 -0.31 -26.32
CA GLN A 109 -28.12 -0.38 -26.57
C GLN A 109 -28.90 0.34 -25.48
N LEU A 110 -30.00 1.00 -25.86
CA LEU A 110 -30.97 1.59 -24.95
C LEU A 110 -32.36 1.07 -25.31
N LEU A 111 -32.97 0.34 -24.38
CA LEU A 111 -34.35 -0.07 -24.46
C LEU A 111 -35.21 0.93 -23.71
N ASP A 112 -36.13 1.55 -24.44
CA ASP A 112 -37.20 2.35 -23.84
C ASP A 112 -38.14 1.46 -23.01
N TRP A 113 -39.08 2.07 -22.29
CA TRP A 113 -39.93 1.42 -21.30
C TRP A 113 -40.52 0.09 -21.76
N GLN A 114 -40.16 -0.97 -21.04
CA GLN A 114 -40.75 -2.29 -21.15
C GLN A 114 -41.64 -2.55 -19.94
N SER A 115 -42.88 -2.93 -20.17
CA SER A 115 -43.77 -3.40 -19.10
C SER A 115 -43.43 -4.84 -18.75
N VAL A 116 -43.18 -5.11 -17.46
CA VAL A 116 -42.92 -6.47 -16.97
C VAL A 116 -44.26 -7.13 -16.65
N ASP A 117 -44.66 -8.09 -17.48
CA ASP A 117 -45.95 -8.78 -17.39
C ASP A 117 -45.93 -10.01 -16.45
N GLN A 118 -44.77 -10.31 -15.87
CA GLN A 118 -44.54 -11.35 -14.89
C GLN A 118 -44.69 -10.81 -13.46
N PRO A 119 -44.95 -11.67 -12.45
CA PRO A 119 -45.05 -11.26 -11.05
C PRO A 119 -43.68 -10.96 -10.42
N ILE A 120 -42.90 -10.09 -11.06
CA ILE A 120 -41.58 -9.64 -10.62
C ILE A 120 -41.74 -8.22 -10.07
N GLY A 121 -41.46 -8.04 -8.78
CA GLY A 121 -41.55 -6.74 -8.11
C GLY A 121 -40.33 -5.87 -8.37
N CYS A 122 -40.44 -4.56 -8.12
CA CYS A 122 -39.31 -3.63 -8.32
C CYS A 122 -38.05 -3.98 -7.51
N SER A 123 -38.18 -4.63 -6.35
CA SER A 123 -37.04 -5.02 -5.51
C SER A 123 -36.46 -6.40 -5.86
N ASP A 124 -37.07 -7.14 -6.78
CA ASP A 124 -36.55 -8.42 -7.27
C ASP A 124 -35.54 -8.16 -8.40
N THR A 125 -34.38 -7.63 -8.03
CA THR A 125 -33.33 -7.23 -8.97
C THR A 125 -32.81 -8.42 -9.77
N ALA A 126 -32.68 -9.59 -9.15
CA ALA A 126 -32.26 -10.82 -9.80
C ALA A 126 -33.28 -11.28 -10.85
N GLY A 127 -34.57 -11.30 -10.49
CA GLY A 127 -35.66 -11.65 -11.41
C GLY A 127 -35.75 -10.68 -12.59
N LEU A 128 -35.61 -9.38 -12.35
CA LEU A 128 -35.62 -8.36 -13.42
C LEU A 128 -34.45 -8.53 -14.40
N HIS A 129 -33.23 -8.76 -13.89
CA HIS A 129 -32.06 -9.02 -14.73
C HIS A 129 -32.22 -10.31 -15.54
N GLN A 130 -32.70 -11.40 -14.91
CA GLN A 130 -32.94 -12.65 -15.62
C GLN A 130 -33.97 -12.46 -16.74
N TRP A 131 -35.11 -11.85 -16.42
CA TRP A 131 -36.18 -11.60 -17.40
C TRP A 131 -35.68 -10.75 -18.57
N LEU A 132 -34.91 -9.69 -18.30
CA LEU A 132 -34.33 -8.85 -19.34
C LEU A 132 -33.33 -9.63 -20.20
N ARG A 133 -32.41 -10.39 -19.60
CA ARG A 133 -31.43 -11.22 -20.32
C ARG A 133 -32.13 -12.19 -21.28
N GLU A 134 -33.23 -12.82 -20.86
CA GLU A 134 -34.04 -13.71 -21.70
C GLU A 134 -34.76 -12.95 -22.82
N LEU A 135 -35.32 -11.76 -22.52
CA LEU A 135 -36.05 -10.93 -23.49
C LEU A 135 -35.16 -10.48 -24.66
N ILE A 136 -33.95 -9.99 -24.36
CA ILE A 136 -33.07 -9.39 -25.37
C ILE A 136 -31.92 -10.31 -25.80
N GLY A 137 -31.82 -11.51 -25.22
CA GLY A 137 -30.73 -12.45 -25.49
C GLY A 137 -29.37 -11.94 -25.05
N TRP A 138 -29.33 -11.08 -24.01
CA TRP A 138 -28.07 -10.49 -23.54
C TRP A 138 -27.17 -11.53 -22.90
N GLN A 139 -25.88 -11.41 -23.17
CA GLN A 139 -24.83 -12.26 -22.60
C GLN A 139 -23.82 -11.38 -21.89
N GLY A 140 -23.44 -11.81 -20.68
CA GLY A 140 -22.36 -11.19 -19.93
C GLY A 140 -21.00 -11.49 -20.53
N GLY A 141 -19.98 -10.83 -20.00
CA GLY A 141 -18.59 -10.99 -20.41
C GLY A 141 -17.82 -9.71 -20.19
N ALA A 142 -16.52 -9.78 -20.48
CA ALA A 142 -15.59 -8.71 -20.19
C ALA A 142 -16.05 -7.36 -20.75
N ALA A 143 -16.04 -6.34 -19.89
CA ALA A 143 -16.43 -4.96 -20.14
C ALA A 143 -17.85 -4.82 -20.73
N ARG A 144 -18.76 -5.75 -20.43
CA ARG A 144 -20.19 -5.66 -20.81
C ARG A 144 -21.05 -5.43 -19.58
N HIS A 145 -21.85 -4.37 -19.62
CA HIS A 145 -22.70 -3.93 -18.51
C HIS A 145 -24.17 -3.99 -18.90
N LEU A 146 -25.00 -4.52 -18.00
CA LEU A 146 -26.45 -4.55 -18.14
C LEU A 146 -27.09 -3.71 -17.03
N VAL A 147 -27.60 -2.54 -17.41
CA VAL A 147 -28.20 -1.56 -16.49
C VAL A 147 -29.72 -1.65 -16.58
N ILE A 148 -30.36 -1.83 -15.44
CA ILE A 148 -31.82 -1.73 -15.29
C ILE A 148 -32.15 -0.45 -14.55
N MET A 149 -33.01 0.37 -15.15
CA MET A 149 -33.59 1.53 -14.49
C MET A 149 -35.10 1.34 -14.32
N VAL A 150 -35.60 1.54 -13.11
CA VAL A 150 -37.05 1.46 -12.77
C VAL A 150 -37.59 2.82 -12.34
N PRO A 151 -38.92 3.03 -12.26
CA PRO A 151 -39.48 4.29 -11.76
C PRO A 151 -39.01 4.56 -10.32
N PRO A 152 -38.65 5.80 -9.94
CA PRO A 152 -38.34 6.13 -8.56
C PRO A 152 -39.62 6.25 -7.72
N GLY A 153 -39.55 5.83 -6.46
CA GLY A 153 -40.66 5.89 -5.51
C GLY A 153 -41.63 4.70 -5.58
N ASP A 154 -42.57 4.64 -4.65
CA ASP A 154 -43.46 3.48 -4.45
C ASP A 154 -44.15 3.03 -5.76
N PRO A 155 -44.13 1.71 -6.08
CA PRO A 155 -43.69 0.59 -5.25
C PRO A 155 -42.19 0.26 -5.36
N CYS A 156 -41.43 1.03 -6.14
CA CYS A 156 -40.01 0.80 -6.36
C CYS A 156 -39.14 1.35 -5.21
N PRO A 157 -37.99 0.70 -4.94
CA PRO A 157 -37.14 1.08 -3.82
C PRO A 157 -36.48 2.45 -4.04
N THR A 158 -35.82 2.96 -3.00
CA THR A 158 -34.99 4.17 -3.04
C THR A 158 -33.49 3.85 -2.99
N TRP A 159 -33.11 2.59 -3.21
CA TRP A 159 -31.75 2.09 -3.21
C TRP A 159 -31.40 1.52 -4.58
N ALA A 160 -30.11 1.52 -4.90
CA ALA A 160 -29.55 0.95 -6.11
C ALA A 160 -28.60 -0.22 -5.74
N ASN A 161 -28.20 -1.02 -6.72
CA ASN A 161 -27.34 -2.18 -6.52
C ASN A 161 -26.58 -2.56 -7.80
N GLY A 162 -25.29 -2.81 -7.65
CA GLY A 162 -24.39 -3.29 -8.69
C GLY A 162 -23.76 -4.63 -8.32
N GLU A 163 -23.57 -5.50 -9.31
CA GLU A 163 -22.71 -6.67 -9.16
C GLU A 163 -21.24 -6.20 -9.02
N GLN A 164 -20.50 -6.76 -8.07
CA GLN A 164 -19.07 -6.47 -7.84
C GLN A 164 -18.21 -7.69 -8.19
N PRO A 165 -17.83 -7.88 -9.46
CA PRO A 165 -16.94 -8.96 -9.86
C PRO A 165 -15.50 -8.74 -9.37
N GLY A 166 -14.64 -9.74 -9.57
CA GLY A 166 -13.27 -9.77 -9.04
C GLY A 166 -12.26 -8.98 -9.86
N ASP A 167 -12.53 -8.71 -11.13
CA ASP A 167 -11.65 -7.95 -12.02
C ASP A 167 -12.35 -6.68 -12.55
N PRO A 168 -11.65 -5.54 -12.66
CA PRO A 168 -12.22 -4.32 -13.26
C PRO A 168 -12.78 -4.52 -14.68
N ASP A 169 -12.28 -5.49 -15.42
CA ASP A 169 -12.70 -5.76 -16.79
C ASP A 169 -13.85 -6.78 -16.88
N ASP A 170 -14.38 -7.32 -15.79
CA ASP A 170 -15.37 -8.42 -15.85
C ASP A 170 -16.76 -7.98 -16.36
N GLY A 171 -17.12 -6.70 -16.23
CA GLY A 171 -18.47 -6.21 -16.57
C GLY A 171 -19.48 -6.43 -15.43
N GLY A 172 -20.77 -6.58 -15.75
CA GLY A 172 -21.78 -6.96 -14.74
C GLY A 172 -23.17 -6.36 -14.92
N GLY A 173 -24.04 -6.63 -13.96
CA GLY A 173 -25.37 -6.03 -13.85
C GLY A 173 -25.42 -4.84 -12.90
N THR A 174 -26.27 -3.86 -13.18
CA THR A 174 -26.63 -2.79 -12.24
C THR A 174 -28.13 -2.54 -12.26
N PHE A 175 -28.67 -2.12 -11.11
CA PHE A 175 -30.06 -1.78 -10.92
C PHE A 175 -30.16 -0.44 -10.20
N GLN A 176 -31.00 0.47 -10.70
CA GLN A 176 -31.30 1.72 -10.00
C GLN A 176 -32.73 2.22 -10.22
N PRO A 177 -33.30 2.94 -9.24
CA PRO A 177 -34.49 3.76 -9.44
C PRO A 177 -34.11 5.11 -10.07
N GLY A 178 -34.80 5.49 -11.14
CA GLY A 178 -34.62 6.77 -11.83
C GLY A 178 -33.33 6.85 -12.67
N PRO A 179 -33.14 7.96 -13.42
CA PRO A 179 -31.99 8.15 -14.30
C PRO A 179 -30.82 8.90 -13.62
N ASP A 180 -30.76 8.93 -12.29
CA ASP A 180 -29.77 9.74 -11.57
C ASP A 180 -28.33 9.27 -11.91
N PRO A 181 -27.47 10.18 -12.44
CA PRO A 181 -26.17 9.82 -12.99
C PRO A 181 -25.12 9.45 -11.94
N TYR A 182 -25.21 10.01 -10.73
CA TYR A 182 -24.29 9.60 -9.67
C TYR A 182 -24.59 8.17 -9.21
N LEU A 183 -25.86 7.75 -9.07
CA LEU A 183 -26.19 6.34 -8.78
C LEU A 183 -25.60 5.45 -9.86
N LEU A 184 -25.78 5.83 -11.14
CA LEU A 184 -25.26 5.04 -12.24
C LEU A 184 -23.73 4.93 -12.20
N ALA A 185 -23.02 6.01 -11.90
CA ALA A 185 -21.57 6.01 -11.76
C ALA A 185 -21.10 5.15 -10.58
N HIS A 186 -21.83 5.15 -9.47
CA HIS A 186 -21.56 4.34 -8.29
C HIS A 186 -21.74 2.85 -8.59
N GLU A 187 -22.90 2.47 -9.15
CA GLU A 187 -23.19 1.06 -9.44
C GLU A 187 -22.32 0.50 -10.56
N LEU A 188 -21.97 1.30 -11.58
CA LEU A 188 -20.98 0.91 -12.57
C LEU A 188 -19.58 0.80 -11.97
N GLY A 189 -19.28 1.57 -10.91
CA GLY A 189 -18.05 1.40 -10.12
C GLY A 189 -17.94 0.01 -9.51
N HIS A 190 -19.04 -0.56 -9.00
CA HIS A 190 -19.04 -1.95 -8.55
C HIS A 190 -18.71 -2.93 -9.68
N ASN A 191 -19.26 -2.73 -10.87
CA ASN A 191 -18.91 -3.56 -12.04
C ASN A 191 -17.42 -3.44 -12.43
N LEU A 192 -16.73 -2.38 -12.01
CA LEU A 192 -15.27 -2.19 -12.13
C LEU A 192 -14.51 -2.73 -10.90
N SER A 193 -15.14 -3.60 -10.11
CA SER A 193 -14.60 -4.20 -8.88
C SER A 193 -14.27 -3.20 -7.76
N LEU A 194 -14.91 -2.02 -7.76
CA LEU A 194 -14.73 -1.04 -6.69
C LEU A 194 -15.62 -1.39 -5.49
N ALA A 195 -15.01 -1.40 -4.31
CA ALA A 195 -15.74 -1.50 -3.04
C ALA A 195 -16.29 -0.13 -2.63
N HIS A 196 -17.23 -0.12 -1.68
CA HIS A 196 -17.63 1.12 -1.03
C HIS A 196 -16.43 1.82 -0.37
N ALA A 197 -16.39 3.14 -0.47
CA ALA A 197 -15.41 3.97 0.23
C ALA A 197 -15.94 4.28 1.64
N SER A 198 -15.36 3.59 2.61
CA SER A 198 -15.82 3.59 3.99
C SER A 198 -14.99 4.52 4.88
N SER A 199 -15.46 4.73 6.11
CA SER A 199 -14.67 5.36 7.16
C SER A 199 -14.62 4.50 8.42
N ILE A 200 -13.60 4.73 9.24
CA ILE A 200 -13.44 4.17 10.57
C ILE A 200 -13.32 5.31 11.57
N ARG A 201 -14.11 5.22 12.64
CA ARG A 201 -14.08 6.17 13.75
C ARG A 201 -13.74 5.46 15.06
N CYS A 202 -12.60 5.79 15.63
CA CYS A 202 -12.20 5.28 16.95
C CYS A 202 -12.38 6.36 18.04
N ASP A 203 -12.58 5.94 19.29
CA ASP A 203 -12.86 6.86 20.40
C ASP A 203 -11.64 7.67 20.86
N THR A 204 -10.42 7.11 20.73
CA THR A 204 -9.23 7.62 21.42
C THR A 204 -8.05 8.00 20.52
N GLY A 205 -8.07 7.63 19.24
CA GLY A 205 -6.98 7.87 18.30
C GLY A 205 -7.47 7.78 16.85
N TRP A 206 -6.75 8.41 15.92
CA TRP A 206 -7.09 8.35 14.49
C TRP A 206 -6.97 6.94 13.92
N ASP A 207 -6.01 6.17 14.43
CA ASP A 207 -5.71 4.82 13.97
C ASP A 207 -6.03 3.79 15.06
N TYR A 208 -6.10 2.52 14.66
CA TYR A 208 -6.47 1.39 15.50
C TYR A 208 -5.42 0.26 15.41
N PRO A 209 -4.91 -0.24 16.55
CA PRO A 209 -4.00 -1.37 16.52
C PRO A 209 -4.75 -2.68 16.20
N ALA A 210 -4.01 -3.72 15.86
CA ALA A 210 -4.58 -5.03 15.60
C ALA A 210 -5.43 -5.53 16.80
N GLY A 211 -6.62 -6.06 16.50
CA GLY A 211 -7.56 -6.58 17.51
C GLY A 211 -8.40 -5.53 18.23
N VAL A 212 -8.28 -4.24 17.89
CA VAL A 212 -9.22 -3.20 18.33
C VAL A 212 -10.31 -3.04 17.28
N GLU A 213 -11.57 -3.19 17.71
CA GLU A 213 -12.73 -2.91 16.88
C GLU A 213 -13.13 -1.44 17.02
N CYS A 214 -13.14 -0.73 15.90
CA CYS A 214 -13.71 0.61 15.79
C CYS A 214 -14.97 0.56 14.91
N PRO A 215 -16.00 1.36 15.21
CA PRO A 215 -17.12 1.56 14.31
C PRO A 215 -16.65 1.89 12.89
N ARG A 216 -17.13 1.10 11.93
CA ARG A 216 -16.95 1.33 10.50
C ARG A 216 -18.27 1.79 9.90
N ASP A 217 -18.22 2.86 9.13
CA ASP A 217 -19.34 3.32 8.30
C ASP A 217 -19.02 2.98 6.85
N GLU A 218 -19.82 2.10 6.26
CA GLU A 218 -19.60 1.57 4.92
C GLU A 218 -19.53 2.66 3.83
N TYR A 219 -20.31 3.73 3.99
CA TYR A 219 -20.29 4.89 3.07
C TYR A 219 -19.64 6.11 3.73
N GLY A 220 -18.86 5.90 4.78
CA GLY A 220 -18.39 6.96 5.65
C GLY A 220 -17.43 7.96 5.00
N ASN A 221 -16.80 7.64 3.87
CA ASN A 221 -15.98 8.61 3.15
C ASN A 221 -16.88 9.50 2.28
N ARG A 222 -17.18 10.72 2.75
CA ARG A 222 -18.10 11.64 2.07
C ARG A 222 -17.47 12.43 0.93
N THR A 223 -16.19 12.18 0.65
CA THR A 223 -15.44 12.83 -0.43
C THR A 223 -15.22 11.95 -1.66
N ASP A 224 -15.64 10.68 -1.61
CA ASP A 224 -15.42 9.69 -2.66
C ASP A 224 -16.75 9.30 -3.31
N MET A 225 -16.77 9.17 -4.64
CA MET A 225 -17.90 8.69 -5.43
C MET A 225 -18.45 7.33 -4.95
N MET A 226 -17.57 6.44 -4.51
CA MET A 226 -17.92 5.13 -3.95
C MET A 226 -18.34 5.19 -2.48
N GLY A 227 -18.35 6.37 -1.87
CA GLY A 227 -18.78 6.60 -0.49
C GLY A 227 -20.00 7.53 -0.41
N GLY A 228 -20.12 8.24 0.70
CA GLY A 228 -21.25 9.11 1.03
C GLY A 228 -21.23 10.49 0.36
N ALA A 229 -20.62 10.62 -0.84
CA ALA A 229 -20.51 11.88 -1.56
C ALA A 229 -21.83 12.35 -2.20
N TRP A 230 -22.67 11.40 -2.63
CA TRP A 230 -23.91 11.64 -3.37
C TRP A 230 -23.73 12.57 -4.59
N SER A 231 -22.51 12.62 -5.14
CA SER A 231 -22.12 13.51 -6.21
C SER A 231 -20.84 13.02 -6.87
N PHE A 232 -20.51 13.64 -7.98
CA PHE A 232 -19.43 13.35 -8.91
C PHE A 232 -18.03 13.80 -8.39
N LEU A 233 -17.76 13.53 -7.11
CA LEU A 233 -16.49 13.83 -6.45
C LEU A 233 -15.39 12.83 -6.87
N PRO A 234 -14.11 13.21 -6.77
CA PRO A 234 -13.00 12.37 -7.21
C PRO A 234 -12.95 10.98 -6.53
N LEU A 235 -12.42 9.99 -7.25
CA LEU A 235 -12.11 8.69 -6.65
C LEU A 235 -10.87 8.82 -5.75
N SER A 236 -10.91 8.19 -4.58
CA SER A 236 -9.76 8.16 -3.67
C SER A 236 -8.60 7.32 -4.23
N SER A 237 -7.43 7.52 -3.65
CA SER A 237 -6.21 6.80 -4.02
C SER A 237 -6.36 5.27 -3.98
N PRO A 238 -6.88 4.63 -2.91
CA PRO A 238 -7.09 3.18 -2.92
C PRO A 238 -8.05 2.73 -4.02
N THR A 239 -9.11 3.50 -4.31
CA THR A 239 -10.05 3.20 -5.40
C THR A 239 -9.38 3.26 -6.77
N LEU A 240 -8.57 4.28 -7.05
CA LEU A 240 -7.79 4.36 -8.30
C LEU A 240 -6.68 3.31 -8.37
N ALA A 241 -6.10 2.93 -7.23
CA ALA A 241 -5.12 1.87 -7.16
C ALA A 241 -5.75 0.51 -7.49
N ARG A 242 -7.01 0.29 -7.09
CA ARG A 242 -7.78 -0.91 -7.44
C ARG A 242 -8.01 -1.05 -8.94
N LEU A 243 -8.24 0.05 -9.65
CA LEU A 243 -8.33 0.09 -11.11
C LEU A 243 -6.96 -0.05 -11.80
N GLY A 244 -5.87 0.13 -11.06
CA GLY A 244 -4.51 0.10 -11.62
C GLY A 244 -4.14 1.35 -12.44
N VAL A 245 -4.85 2.47 -12.23
CA VAL A 245 -4.67 3.70 -13.02
C VAL A 245 -4.11 4.86 -12.20
N LEU A 246 -3.79 4.63 -10.92
CA LEU A 246 -3.28 5.65 -10.03
C LEU A 246 -1.85 6.09 -10.42
N PRO A 247 -1.64 7.34 -10.88
CA PRO A 247 -0.33 7.78 -11.33
C PRO A 247 0.52 8.34 -10.18
N ASN A 248 1.84 8.35 -10.38
CA ASN A 248 2.81 9.10 -9.57
C ASN A 248 2.74 8.80 -8.06
N VAL A 249 2.60 7.52 -7.72
CA VAL A 249 2.58 7.04 -6.33
C VAL A 249 3.99 7.00 -5.76
N ARG A 250 4.16 7.54 -4.55
CA ARG A 250 5.45 7.59 -3.86
C ARG A 250 5.35 7.00 -2.46
N GLU A 251 6.40 6.31 -2.06
CA GLU A 251 6.57 5.76 -0.72
C GLU A 251 7.73 6.46 0.01
N PRO A 252 7.53 6.94 1.24
CA PRO A 252 8.62 7.51 2.03
C PRO A 252 9.66 6.45 2.40
N VAL A 253 10.94 6.78 2.21
CA VAL A 253 12.04 5.97 2.74
C VAL A 253 12.01 6.07 4.27
N CYS A 254 11.92 4.93 4.93
CA CYS A 254 11.81 4.84 6.39
C CYS A 254 12.94 5.54 7.15
N GLY A 255 12.69 5.83 8.43
CA GLY A 255 13.61 6.51 9.33
C GLY A 255 13.25 7.98 9.51
N ASP A 256 14.06 8.88 8.94
CA ASP A 256 13.88 10.32 9.09
C ASP A 256 12.56 10.82 8.46
N ALA A 257 12.05 11.93 8.99
CA ALA A 257 10.88 12.61 8.45
C ALA A 257 11.10 13.04 6.98
N ARG A 258 10.08 12.83 6.14
CA ARG A 258 10.09 13.11 4.70
C ARG A 258 8.96 14.07 4.36
N THR A 259 9.28 15.15 3.65
CA THR A 259 8.30 16.16 3.23
C THR A 259 7.97 16.03 1.74
N ALA A 260 6.69 16.04 1.41
CA ALA A 260 6.19 16.01 0.05
C ALA A 260 5.10 17.07 -0.16
N VAL A 261 4.96 17.52 -1.41
CA VAL A 261 3.82 18.31 -1.86
C VAL A 261 2.86 17.37 -2.60
N LEU A 262 1.59 17.43 -2.22
CA LEU A 262 0.48 16.71 -2.84
C LEU A 262 -0.38 17.71 -3.60
N ASP A 263 -0.69 17.42 -4.86
CA ASP A 263 -1.74 18.10 -5.59
C ASP A 263 -3.09 17.48 -5.20
N SER A 264 -4.17 18.27 -5.26
CA SER A 264 -5.51 17.78 -4.91
C SER A 264 -5.98 16.64 -5.82
N LEU A 265 -6.81 15.75 -5.29
CA LEU A 265 -7.43 14.67 -6.06
C LEU A 265 -8.19 15.18 -7.29
N GLY A 266 -8.84 16.35 -7.18
CA GLY A 266 -9.58 16.97 -8.28
C GLY A 266 -8.72 17.61 -9.37
N ALA A 267 -7.38 17.62 -9.25
CA ALA A 267 -6.48 18.30 -10.19
C ALA A 267 -6.23 17.53 -11.51
N GLY A 268 -6.97 16.45 -11.80
CA GLY A 268 -6.81 15.64 -13.02
C GLY A 268 -5.70 14.59 -12.90
N THR A 269 -4.69 14.62 -13.79
CA THR A 269 -3.45 13.82 -13.66
C THR A 269 -2.35 14.63 -12.98
N PRO A 270 -2.34 14.72 -11.63
CA PRO A 270 -1.36 15.51 -10.91
C PRO A 270 0.06 14.96 -11.03
N ALA A 271 1.04 15.83 -10.81
CA ALA A 271 2.45 15.46 -10.78
C ALA A 271 2.81 14.65 -9.50
N SER A 272 2.02 14.81 -8.43
CA SER A 272 2.07 13.96 -7.24
C SER A 272 0.69 13.85 -6.58
N ARG A 273 0.02 12.70 -6.72
CA ARG A 273 -1.34 12.50 -6.20
C ARG A 273 -1.39 12.02 -4.75
N THR A 274 -0.47 11.12 -4.38
CA THR A 274 -0.62 10.37 -3.13
C THR A 274 0.72 9.90 -2.59
N LEU A 275 0.80 9.73 -1.27
CA LEU A 275 1.82 8.90 -0.62
C LEU A 275 1.19 7.58 -0.19
N THR A 276 1.93 6.48 -0.30
CA THR A 276 1.53 5.19 0.26
C THR A 276 2.71 4.48 0.90
N TRP A 277 2.44 3.71 1.96
CA TRP A 277 3.42 2.84 2.57
C TRP A 277 2.69 1.74 3.33
N THR A 278 3.43 0.71 3.68
CA THR A 278 2.92 -0.37 4.53
C THR A 278 3.36 -0.14 5.97
N ASP A 279 2.53 -0.48 6.94
CA ASP A 279 2.90 -0.44 8.35
C ASP A 279 4.17 -1.28 8.58
N PRO A 280 5.21 -0.74 9.24
CA PRO A 280 6.46 -1.46 9.46
C PRO A 280 6.33 -2.68 10.37
N GLU A 281 5.31 -2.76 11.23
CA GLU A 281 5.04 -3.89 12.12
C GLU A 281 3.83 -4.73 11.67
N ASN A 282 3.00 -4.21 10.75
CA ASN A 282 1.84 -4.92 10.19
C ASN A 282 1.74 -4.83 8.65
N PRO A 283 2.41 -5.73 7.90
CA PRO A 283 2.46 -5.64 6.44
C PRO A 283 1.09 -5.71 5.73
N ASP A 284 0.03 -6.16 6.40
CA ASP A 284 -1.32 -6.22 5.83
C ASP A 284 -2.05 -4.87 5.88
N ALA A 285 -1.51 -3.91 6.64
CA ALA A 285 -2.01 -2.55 6.75
C ALA A 285 -1.20 -1.60 5.86
N ARG A 286 -1.82 -1.17 4.76
CA ARG A 286 -1.31 -0.14 3.86
C ARG A 286 -2.01 1.18 4.13
N TYR A 287 -1.24 2.26 4.16
CA TYR A 287 -1.74 3.61 4.34
C TYR A 287 -1.67 4.39 3.03
N TRP A 288 -2.58 5.33 2.87
CA TRP A 288 -2.64 6.29 1.78
C TRP A 288 -2.82 7.69 2.37
N VAL A 289 -2.04 8.65 1.89
CA VAL A 289 -2.19 10.06 2.24
C VAL A 289 -2.44 10.87 0.98
N GLN A 290 -3.59 11.53 0.95
CA GLN A 290 -4.07 12.29 -0.20
C GLN A 290 -4.60 13.66 0.24
N TYR A 291 -4.56 14.63 -0.66
CA TYR A 291 -5.13 15.96 -0.43
C TYR A 291 -6.49 16.07 -1.14
N SER A 292 -7.52 16.50 -0.40
CA SER A 292 -8.85 16.77 -0.91
C SER A 292 -9.18 18.23 -0.65
N ASP A 293 -9.40 18.99 -1.72
CA ASP A 293 -9.65 20.42 -1.67
C ASP A 293 -11.16 20.69 -1.66
N ALA A 294 -11.65 21.60 -0.82
CA ALA A 294 -13.08 21.97 -0.80
C ALA A 294 -13.58 22.45 -2.18
N SER A 295 -12.67 22.99 -2.99
CA SER A 295 -12.94 23.51 -4.33
C SER A 295 -12.73 22.49 -5.46
N ASP A 296 -12.44 21.22 -5.14
CA ASP A 296 -12.30 20.17 -6.15
C ASP A 296 -13.52 20.13 -7.07
N PRO A 297 -13.32 20.03 -8.40
CA PRO A 297 -14.41 20.03 -9.35
C PRO A 297 -15.25 18.77 -9.20
N VAL A 298 -16.54 18.96 -8.91
CA VAL A 298 -17.55 17.94 -9.18
C VAL A 298 -17.58 17.74 -10.70
N SER A 299 -17.43 16.51 -11.20
CA SER A 299 -17.51 16.28 -12.65
C SER A 299 -18.85 16.70 -13.24
N GLY A 300 -18.81 17.11 -14.51
CA GLY A 300 -19.95 17.60 -15.26
C GLY A 300 -20.16 19.12 -15.24
N ASP A 301 -19.22 19.95 -14.76
CA ASP A 301 -19.40 21.42 -14.67
C ASP A 301 -20.67 21.85 -13.90
N GLY A 302 -21.11 21.03 -12.94
CA GLY A 302 -22.40 21.22 -12.24
C GLY A 302 -23.63 20.73 -13.02
N ALA A 303 -23.45 19.89 -14.05
CA ALA A 303 -24.52 19.37 -14.91
C ALA A 303 -25.58 18.54 -14.16
N TRP A 304 -25.25 17.98 -13.00
CA TRP A 304 -26.23 17.35 -12.12
C TRP A 304 -25.98 17.73 -10.65
N PRO A 305 -26.83 18.59 -10.06
CA PRO A 305 -26.78 18.89 -8.63
C PRO A 305 -27.61 17.86 -7.85
N SER A 306 -26.96 17.16 -6.91
CA SER A 306 -27.68 16.29 -5.96
C SER A 306 -28.27 17.10 -4.82
N PRO A 307 -29.54 16.89 -4.44
CA PRO A 307 -30.06 17.46 -3.20
C PRO A 307 -29.44 16.82 -1.94
N TRP A 308 -28.74 15.69 -2.11
CA TRP A 308 -28.11 14.93 -1.02
C TRP A 308 -26.59 15.06 -1.01
N GLN A 309 -26.03 15.89 -1.89
CA GLN A 309 -24.58 16.09 -2.01
C GLN A 309 -23.97 16.38 -0.64
N ALA A 310 -22.90 15.67 -0.30
CA ALA A 310 -22.13 15.97 0.89
C ALA A 310 -21.59 17.41 0.83
N GLU A 311 -21.71 18.12 1.96
CA GLU A 311 -21.12 19.43 2.11
C GLU A 311 -19.58 19.32 1.99
N ARG A 312 -18.99 20.27 1.27
CA ARG A 312 -17.56 20.36 0.97
C ARG A 312 -17.06 21.75 1.35
N THR A 313 -16.99 22.04 2.65
CA THR A 313 -16.50 23.36 3.11
C THR A 313 -15.07 23.34 3.63
N VAL A 314 -14.47 22.16 3.79
CA VAL A 314 -13.15 21.98 4.40
C VAL A 314 -12.18 21.36 3.40
N SER A 315 -11.05 22.05 3.19
CA SER A 315 -9.90 21.49 2.49
C SER A 315 -8.97 20.82 3.50
N GLY A 316 -8.45 19.65 3.16
CA GLY A 316 -7.53 18.97 4.05
C GLY A 316 -6.98 17.67 3.54
N VAL A 317 -6.08 17.10 4.34
CA VAL A 317 -5.39 15.85 4.00
C VAL A 317 -6.14 14.68 4.64
N GLN A 318 -6.42 13.66 3.85
CA GLN A 318 -7.06 12.43 4.31
C GLN A 318 -6.01 11.35 4.51
N ILE A 319 -6.24 10.50 5.52
CA ILE A 319 -5.46 9.31 5.78
C ILE A 319 -6.39 8.12 5.62
N LEU A 320 -6.11 7.26 4.63
CA LEU A 320 -6.87 6.03 4.40
C LEU A 320 -6.00 4.83 4.72
N ARG A 321 -6.63 3.73 5.15
CA ARG A 321 -5.96 2.49 5.51
C ARG A 321 -6.65 1.30 4.84
N SER A 322 -5.88 0.32 4.37
CA SER A 322 -6.44 -0.93 3.87
C SER A 322 -7.12 -1.71 5.00
N ASN A 323 -8.20 -2.38 4.66
CA ASN A 323 -8.92 -3.25 5.59
C ASN A 323 -8.73 -4.71 5.15
N PRO A 324 -8.15 -5.59 5.98
CA PRO A 324 -8.01 -7.01 5.65
C PRO A 324 -9.35 -7.72 5.35
N ALA A 325 -10.47 -7.23 5.91
CA ALA A 325 -11.80 -7.76 5.62
C ALA A 325 -12.39 -7.27 4.28
N GLN A 326 -11.84 -6.19 3.72
CA GLN A 326 -12.16 -5.68 2.38
C GLN A 326 -10.85 -5.22 1.71
N PRO A 327 -10.00 -6.16 1.24
CA PRO A 327 -8.62 -5.86 0.83
C PRO A 327 -8.53 -4.87 -0.34
N TYR A 328 -9.62 -4.70 -1.08
CA TYR A 328 -9.73 -3.85 -2.26
C TYR A 328 -10.26 -2.43 -1.97
N GLY A 329 -10.76 -2.19 -0.75
CA GLY A 329 -11.26 -0.88 -0.31
C GLY A 329 -10.26 -0.15 0.60
N GLY A 330 -10.44 1.15 0.73
CA GLY A 330 -9.72 1.97 1.70
C GLY A 330 -10.67 2.57 2.73
N ASP A 331 -10.38 2.34 4.01
CA ASP A 331 -11.12 2.95 5.10
C ASP A 331 -10.48 4.29 5.47
N LEU A 332 -11.24 5.37 5.33
CA LEU A 332 -10.86 6.71 5.78
C LEU A 332 -10.79 6.74 7.31
N LEU A 333 -9.65 7.14 7.86
CA LEU A 333 -9.49 7.33 9.30
C LEU A 333 -10.10 8.68 9.70
N GLU A 334 -11.06 8.65 10.62
CA GLU A 334 -11.70 9.87 11.12
C GLU A 334 -11.09 10.37 12.43
N ARG A 335 -11.15 11.69 12.61
CA ARG A 335 -10.78 12.39 13.84
C ARG A 335 -11.65 11.91 15.01
N PRO A 336 -11.05 11.44 16.12
CA PRO A 336 -11.78 11.03 17.30
C PRO A 336 -12.61 12.16 17.91
N GLY A 337 -13.88 11.88 18.19
CA GLY A 337 -14.78 12.78 18.89
C GLY A 337 -15.26 14.00 18.08
N ASP A 338 -14.88 14.13 16.81
CA ASP A 338 -15.39 15.15 15.91
C ASP A 338 -16.59 14.61 15.13
N THR A 339 -17.68 15.38 15.14
CA THR A 339 -18.94 15.05 14.46
C THR A 339 -19.27 16.05 13.36
N THR A 340 -18.35 16.96 13.05
CA THR A 340 -18.46 17.90 11.93
C THR A 340 -17.92 17.28 10.66
N GLU A 341 -18.13 17.92 9.50
CA GLU A 341 -17.51 17.50 8.22
C GLU A 341 -15.98 17.58 8.22
N ALA A 342 -15.36 18.25 9.20
CA ALA A 342 -13.90 18.33 9.33
C ALA A 342 -13.28 17.04 9.90
N ASN A 343 -14.09 16.09 10.37
CA ASN A 343 -13.60 14.84 10.96
C ASN A 343 -12.81 13.98 9.98
N GLU A 344 -13.02 14.14 8.68
CA GLU A 344 -12.35 13.41 7.60
C GLU A 344 -10.94 13.95 7.30
N PHE A 345 -10.56 15.11 7.88
CA PHE A 345 -9.39 15.86 7.43
C PHE A 345 -8.39 16.16 8.54
N VAL A 346 -7.12 15.95 8.23
CA VAL A 346 -5.98 16.56 8.92
C VAL A 346 -5.76 17.95 8.33
N THR A 347 -5.69 18.95 9.19
CA THR A 347 -5.62 20.37 8.79
C THR A 347 -4.23 20.97 9.00
N ALA A 348 -3.95 22.11 8.36
CA ALA A 348 -2.63 22.74 8.43
C ALA A 348 -2.18 23.01 9.88
N GLY A 349 -0.95 22.61 10.19
CA GLY A 349 -0.34 22.69 11.51
C GLY A 349 -0.57 21.47 12.41
N GLU A 350 -1.43 20.54 12.00
CA GLU A 350 -1.74 19.34 12.77
C GLU A 350 -0.74 18.20 12.53
N THR A 351 -0.56 17.35 13.53
CA THR A 351 0.19 16.09 13.43
C THR A 351 -0.66 14.95 13.99
N VAL A 352 -0.87 13.93 13.16
CA VAL A 352 -1.55 12.69 13.51
C VAL A 352 -0.52 11.61 13.80
N ALA A 353 -0.69 10.93 14.94
CA ALA A 353 0.02 9.70 15.24
C ALA A 353 -0.78 8.51 14.69
N LEU A 354 -0.09 7.62 14.00
CA LEU A 354 -0.60 6.36 13.47
C LEU A 354 0.07 5.19 14.22
N ASN A 355 -0.29 3.97 13.86
CA ASN A 355 0.33 2.77 14.42
C ASN A 355 1.86 2.75 14.22
N SER A 356 2.53 1.93 15.03
CA SER A 356 3.96 1.59 14.89
C SER A 356 4.89 2.80 14.80
N GLY A 357 4.54 3.86 15.53
CA GLY A 357 5.32 5.09 15.64
C GLY A 357 5.30 5.98 14.39
N MET A 358 4.42 5.69 13.44
CA MET A 358 4.26 6.49 12.23
C MET A 358 3.55 7.81 12.54
N THR A 359 3.86 8.85 11.76
CA THR A 359 3.18 10.15 11.87
C THR A 359 2.92 10.79 10.51
N VAL A 360 1.82 11.54 10.44
CA VAL A 360 1.47 12.40 9.30
C VAL A 360 1.23 13.80 9.83
N ARG A 361 2.00 14.77 9.34
CA ARG A 361 1.86 16.19 9.66
C ARG A 361 1.47 16.94 8.40
N VAL A 362 0.49 17.82 8.50
CA VAL A 362 0.16 18.77 7.42
C VAL A 362 0.84 20.07 7.75
N ASP A 363 1.87 20.42 6.99
CA ASP A 363 2.63 21.65 7.21
C ASP A 363 1.89 22.88 6.71
N GLU A 364 1.29 22.77 5.51
CA GLU A 364 0.63 23.87 4.83
C GLU A 364 -0.44 23.34 3.85
N ILE A 365 -1.50 24.12 3.66
CA ILE A 365 -2.50 23.94 2.60
C ILE A 365 -2.56 25.25 1.81
N ASP A 366 -2.33 25.16 0.50
CA ASP A 366 -2.49 26.24 -0.47
C ASP A 366 -3.69 25.93 -1.36
N GLU A 367 -4.86 26.43 -0.96
CA GLU A 367 -6.14 26.26 -1.70
C GLU A 367 -6.14 27.00 -3.04
N ILE A 368 -5.25 27.97 -3.26
CA ILE A 368 -5.14 28.67 -4.55
C ILE A 368 -4.38 27.81 -5.55
N ALA A 369 -3.32 27.14 -5.08
CA ALA A 369 -2.54 26.22 -5.89
C ALA A 369 -3.11 24.80 -5.91
N HIS A 370 -4.17 24.53 -5.14
CA HIS A 370 -4.74 23.19 -4.90
C HIS A 370 -3.67 22.19 -4.44
N ARG A 371 -2.88 22.57 -3.44
CA ARG A 371 -1.76 21.78 -2.93
C ARG A 371 -1.70 21.71 -1.41
N ALA A 372 -1.24 20.59 -0.88
CA ALA A 372 -0.86 20.45 0.52
C ALA A 372 0.60 20.04 0.65
N THR A 373 1.31 20.64 1.60
CA THR A 373 2.64 20.19 2.02
C THR A 373 2.49 19.30 3.24
N VAL A 374 2.96 18.06 3.14
CA VAL A 374 2.86 17.05 4.19
C VAL A 374 4.24 16.54 4.58
N THR A 375 4.46 16.35 5.88
CA THR A 375 5.63 15.68 6.43
C THR A 375 5.21 14.37 7.07
N VAL A 376 5.76 13.26 6.58
CA VAL A 376 5.50 11.92 7.09
C VAL A 376 6.74 11.34 7.75
N THR A 377 6.55 10.57 8.82
CA THR A 377 7.62 9.77 9.42
C THR A 377 7.16 8.33 9.47
N VAL A 378 7.94 7.44 8.85
CA VAL A 378 7.70 5.99 8.88
C VAL A 378 8.93 5.34 9.50
N PRO A 379 8.85 4.81 10.74
CA PRO A 379 9.98 4.09 11.33
C PRO A 379 10.41 2.92 10.46
N CYS A 380 11.71 2.65 10.41
CA CYS A 380 12.16 1.42 9.75
C CYS A 380 11.72 0.22 10.58
N ALA A 381 11.11 -0.76 9.91
CA ALA A 381 10.76 -2.03 10.54
C ALA A 381 11.98 -2.59 11.28
N ASP A 382 11.79 -3.00 12.54
CA ASP A 382 12.83 -3.69 13.27
C ASP A 382 13.17 -4.99 12.49
N PRO A 383 14.43 -5.17 12.07
CA PRO A 383 14.83 -6.35 11.31
C PRO A 383 14.61 -7.66 12.10
N THR A 384 14.49 -7.59 13.42
CA THR A 384 14.27 -8.74 14.31
C THR A 384 12.79 -9.08 14.54
N THR A 385 11.86 -8.20 14.15
CA THR A 385 10.42 -8.48 14.25
C THR A 385 10.01 -9.49 13.17
N VAL A 386 9.40 -10.58 13.63
CA VAL A 386 8.85 -11.62 12.77
C VAL A 386 7.52 -11.13 12.19
N ARG A 387 7.45 -11.07 10.86
CA ARG A 387 6.26 -10.64 10.10
C ARG A 387 6.13 -11.46 8.83
N ASP A 388 5.00 -11.37 8.14
CA ASP A 388 4.91 -11.90 6.78
C ASP A 388 5.86 -11.11 5.86
N ILE A 389 6.74 -11.81 5.16
CA ILE A 389 7.72 -11.25 4.22
C ILE A 389 7.51 -11.76 2.78
N THR A 390 6.40 -12.46 2.51
CA THR A 390 6.11 -13.11 1.22
C THR A 390 6.02 -12.08 0.10
N GLY A 391 5.27 -11.00 0.30
CA GLY A 391 5.07 -9.96 -0.71
C GLY A 391 6.34 -9.20 -1.14
N SER A 392 7.47 -9.42 -0.46
CA SER A 392 8.78 -8.87 -0.85
C SER A 392 9.65 -9.83 -1.65
N ALA A 393 9.18 -11.06 -1.88
CA ALA A 393 9.86 -12.08 -2.67
C ALA A 393 9.37 -12.08 -4.12
N VAL A 394 10.25 -12.48 -5.04
CA VAL A 394 9.88 -12.87 -6.40
C VAL A 394 9.57 -14.35 -6.41
N ALA A 395 8.36 -14.72 -6.86
CA ALA A 395 7.92 -16.11 -6.96
C ALA A 395 8.24 -16.72 -8.33
N THR A 396 8.77 -17.94 -8.33
CA THR A 396 8.94 -18.77 -9.53
C THR A 396 8.56 -20.21 -9.24
N ALA A 397 8.35 -21.03 -10.26
CA ALA A 397 7.93 -22.43 -10.08
C ALA A 397 8.64 -23.39 -11.04
N SER A 398 8.60 -24.68 -10.72
CA SER A 398 9.04 -25.77 -11.60
C SER A 398 8.27 -25.82 -12.92
N TYR A 399 7.01 -25.41 -12.88
CA TYR A 399 6.09 -25.39 -14.01
C TYR A 399 4.91 -24.47 -13.73
N VAL A 400 4.38 -23.86 -14.79
CA VAL A 400 3.13 -23.09 -14.81
C VAL A 400 2.39 -23.39 -16.12
N PRO A 401 1.09 -23.74 -16.08
CA PRO A 401 0.26 -23.79 -17.27
C PRO A 401 -0.12 -22.37 -17.74
N GLU A 402 -0.63 -22.25 -18.97
CA GLU A 402 -0.93 -20.94 -19.59
C GLU A 402 -1.96 -20.08 -18.83
N TRP A 403 -2.80 -20.69 -18.01
CA TRP A 403 -3.89 -20.04 -17.27
C TRP A 403 -3.52 -19.69 -15.81
N SER A 404 -2.29 -20.00 -15.37
CA SER A 404 -1.84 -19.79 -13.98
C SER A 404 -0.44 -19.18 -13.95
N SER A 405 -0.02 -18.67 -12.79
CA SER A 405 1.31 -18.11 -12.59
C SER A 405 1.88 -18.50 -11.22
N ALA A 406 3.20 -18.36 -11.03
CA ALA A 406 3.81 -18.54 -9.71
C ALA A 406 3.49 -17.38 -8.76
N ALA A 407 3.27 -16.18 -9.31
CA ALA A 407 2.90 -14.98 -8.55
C ALA A 407 1.52 -15.12 -7.89
N ALA A 408 0.61 -15.91 -8.49
CA ALA A 408 -0.71 -16.21 -7.97
C ALA A 408 -0.71 -17.03 -6.66
N ALA A 409 0.45 -17.47 -6.16
CA ALA A 409 0.56 -18.08 -4.83
C ALA A 409 1.01 -17.09 -3.75
N VAL A 410 1.27 -15.82 -4.10
CA VAL A 410 1.84 -14.80 -3.20
C VAL A 410 1.21 -13.41 -3.40
N ASP A 411 0.15 -13.30 -4.19
CA ASP A 411 -0.51 -12.04 -4.53
C ASP A 411 -1.59 -11.64 -3.51
N GLY A 412 -1.92 -12.54 -2.57
CA GLY A 412 -2.96 -12.35 -1.56
C GLY A 412 -4.38 -12.36 -2.12
N ASP A 413 -4.58 -12.74 -3.38
CA ASP A 413 -5.90 -12.83 -4.02
C ASP A 413 -6.50 -14.23 -3.83
N PRO A 414 -7.58 -14.40 -3.05
CA PRO A 414 -8.20 -15.70 -2.84
C PRO A 414 -8.82 -16.30 -4.11
N GLY A 415 -8.98 -15.52 -5.18
CA GLY A 415 -9.48 -15.96 -6.48
C GLY A 415 -8.39 -16.49 -7.42
N SER A 416 -7.12 -16.28 -7.11
CA SER A 416 -5.99 -16.71 -7.93
C SER A 416 -5.29 -17.94 -7.30
N MET A 417 -4.54 -18.69 -8.11
CA MET A 417 -3.73 -19.82 -7.62
C MET A 417 -2.58 -20.16 -8.56
N TRP A 418 -1.48 -20.64 -7.99
CA TRP A 418 -0.50 -21.41 -8.73
C TRP A 418 -0.99 -22.85 -8.97
N SER A 419 -0.71 -23.36 -10.16
CA SER A 419 -1.01 -24.73 -10.57
C SER A 419 0.19 -25.41 -11.21
N SER A 420 0.41 -26.67 -10.84
CA SER A 420 1.36 -27.56 -11.53
C SER A 420 0.70 -28.43 -12.62
N TRP A 421 -0.61 -28.32 -12.83
CA TRP A 421 -1.35 -29.19 -13.75
C TRP A 421 -0.89 -29.08 -15.22
N PRO A 422 -0.68 -30.19 -15.95
CA PRO A 422 -1.01 -31.57 -15.57
C PRO A 422 0.16 -32.36 -14.96
N ARG A 423 1.27 -31.69 -14.63
CA ARG A 423 2.49 -32.34 -14.13
C ARG A 423 2.26 -32.88 -12.73
N VAL A 424 2.88 -34.02 -12.46
CA VAL A 424 2.83 -34.71 -11.16
C VAL A 424 4.24 -34.99 -10.65
N GLY A 425 4.38 -35.77 -9.58
CA GLY A 425 5.65 -35.99 -8.90
C GLY A 425 6.09 -34.77 -8.09
N GLU A 426 7.39 -34.58 -7.95
CA GLU A 426 7.97 -33.45 -7.23
C GLU A 426 7.83 -32.16 -8.04
N GLN A 427 7.09 -31.19 -7.51
CA GLN A 427 6.95 -29.84 -8.06
C GLN A 427 7.37 -28.81 -7.01
N TRP A 428 7.81 -27.63 -7.42
CA TRP A 428 8.29 -26.64 -6.47
C TRP A 428 7.83 -25.22 -6.80
N LEU A 429 7.66 -24.43 -5.73
CA LEU A 429 7.55 -22.97 -5.74
C LEU A 429 8.75 -22.39 -5.01
N GLU A 430 9.41 -21.40 -5.61
CA GLU A 430 10.59 -20.73 -5.08
C GLU A 430 10.26 -19.25 -4.82
N LEU A 431 10.67 -18.76 -3.66
CA LEU A 431 10.55 -17.38 -3.25
C LEU A 431 11.96 -16.81 -3.03
N THR A 432 12.32 -15.79 -3.80
CA THR A 432 13.65 -15.17 -3.77
C THR A 432 13.56 -13.70 -3.37
N TRP A 433 14.35 -13.29 -2.38
CA TRP A 433 14.43 -11.91 -1.90
C TRP A 433 15.66 -11.19 -2.45
N GLY A 434 15.60 -9.86 -2.52
CA GLY A 434 16.72 -9.00 -2.95
C GLY A 434 17.94 -9.02 -2.00
N GLY A 435 17.84 -9.67 -0.84
CA GLY A 435 18.93 -9.82 0.13
C GLY A 435 18.61 -10.88 1.20
N PRO A 436 19.55 -11.17 2.11
CA PRO A 436 19.33 -12.16 3.16
C PRO A 436 18.20 -11.79 4.13
N VAL A 437 17.29 -12.73 4.37
CA VAL A 437 16.20 -12.68 5.34
C VAL A 437 16.37 -13.82 6.34
N THR A 438 15.75 -13.68 7.52
CA THR A 438 15.62 -14.75 8.51
C THR A 438 14.18 -15.26 8.46
N VAL A 439 13.99 -16.55 8.19
CA VAL A 439 12.68 -17.21 8.09
C VAL A 439 12.51 -18.18 9.25
N GLU A 440 11.33 -18.27 9.83
CA GLU A 440 11.03 -19.21 10.92
C GLU A 440 9.71 -19.95 10.80
N ARG A 441 8.80 -19.52 9.93
CA ARG A 441 7.50 -20.16 9.74
C ARG A 441 6.99 -19.97 8.33
N VAL A 442 6.34 -21.00 7.79
CA VAL A 442 5.70 -20.97 6.47
C VAL A 442 4.32 -21.61 6.59
N SER A 443 3.30 -20.92 6.11
CA SER A 443 1.94 -21.42 5.93
C SER A 443 1.62 -21.53 4.43
N VAL A 444 0.87 -22.55 4.05
CA VAL A 444 0.46 -22.83 2.68
C VAL A 444 -1.03 -23.14 2.65
N ALA A 445 -1.81 -22.35 1.90
CA ALA A 445 -3.18 -22.66 1.54
C ALA A 445 -3.20 -23.44 0.21
N LEU A 446 -3.66 -24.69 0.27
CA LEU A 446 -3.67 -25.57 -0.90
C LEU A 446 -4.95 -25.36 -1.73
N ALA A 447 -4.80 -25.27 -3.04
CA ALA A 447 -5.92 -25.17 -3.98
C ALA A 447 -6.46 -26.56 -4.36
N ARG A 448 -7.77 -26.65 -4.64
CA ARG A 448 -8.45 -27.89 -5.03
C ARG A 448 -9.57 -27.62 -6.03
N ASP A 449 -9.70 -28.49 -7.03
CA ASP A 449 -10.81 -28.48 -8.00
C ASP A 449 -11.47 -29.85 -8.21
N ALA A 450 -10.92 -30.89 -7.58
CA ALA A 450 -11.38 -32.27 -7.69
C ALA A 450 -11.36 -32.96 -6.33
N ALA A 451 -12.22 -33.98 -6.18
CA ALA A 451 -12.18 -34.84 -5.01
C ALA A 451 -10.98 -35.81 -5.08
N ASP A 452 -10.42 -36.10 -3.92
CA ASP A 452 -9.23 -36.92 -3.72
C ASP A 452 -9.29 -38.32 -4.37
N ASP A 453 -10.47 -38.95 -4.39
CA ASP A 453 -10.70 -40.28 -4.94
C ASP A 453 -10.91 -40.29 -6.46
N GLU A 454 -11.10 -39.13 -7.08
CA GLU A 454 -11.20 -38.98 -8.53
C GLU A 454 -9.83 -39.06 -9.23
N ALA A 455 -8.73 -38.92 -8.47
CA ALA A 455 -7.35 -38.99 -8.97
C ALA A 455 -7.13 -38.16 -10.25
N ARG A 456 -7.64 -36.92 -10.25
CA ARG A 456 -7.54 -35.94 -11.34
C ARG A 456 -7.49 -34.53 -10.76
N GLY A 457 -7.30 -33.54 -11.62
CA GLY A 457 -7.30 -32.13 -11.22
C GLY A 457 -6.20 -31.77 -10.22
N LEU A 458 -6.48 -30.75 -9.43
CA LEU A 458 -5.71 -30.26 -8.30
C LEU A 458 -6.24 -30.90 -7.02
N ILE A 459 -5.35 -31.61 -6.33
CA ILE A 459 -5.58 -32.20 -5.01
C ILE A 459 -4.40 -31.87 -4.10
N PRO A 460 -4.57 -31.88 -2.76
CA PRO A 460 -3.47 -31.67 -1.83
C PRO A 460 -2.31 -32.61 -2.12
N PRO A 461 -1.06 -32.19 -1.99
CA PRO A 461 0.07 -33.09 -2.11
C PRO A 461 0.13 -34.10 -0.95
N ARG A 462 0.84 -35.21 -1.15
CA ARG A 462 1.16 -36.21 -0.11
C ARG A 462 1.91 -35.57 1.05
N ALA A 463 2.87 -34.73 0.72
CA ALA A 463 3.70 -33.99 1.64
C ALA A 463 4.25 -32.77 0.94
N TRP A 464 4.70 -31.80 1.73
CA TRP A 464 5.55 -30.75 1.24
C TRP A 464 6.60 -30.36 2.28
N ARG A 465 7.69 -29.76 1.81
CA ARG A 465 8.82 -29.39 2.67
C ARG A 465 9.41 -28.05 2.26
N VAL A 466 10.05 -27.39 3.23
CA VAL A 466 10.81 -26.16 3.00
C VAL A 466 12.28 -26.50 2.80
N GLU A 467 12.85 -26.00 1.71
CA GLU A 467 14.29 -25.97 1.46
C GLU A 467 14.78 -24.52 1.45
N ARG A 468 16.00 -24.28 1.93
CA ARG A 468 16.65 -22.96 1.87
C ARG A 468 17.78 -22.96 0.86
N TRP A 469 18.01 -21.82 0.23
CA TRP A 469 19.22 -21.61 -0.56
C TRP A 469 20.42 -21.42 0.36
N ASP A 470 21.50 -22.14 0.09
CA ASP A 470 22.78 -21.98 0.76
C ASP A 470 23.78 -21.34 -0.19
N ALA A 471 23.96 -20.02 -0.08
CA ALA A 471 24.84 -19.27 -0.98
C ALA A 471 26.32 -19.71 -0.87
N ALA A 472 26.74 -20.26 0.27
CA ALA A 472 28.10 -20.75 0.46
C ALA A 472 28.41 -22.00 -0.36
N THR A 473 27.44 -22.92 -0.48
CA THR A 473 27.60 -24.17 -1.23
C THR A 473 26.94 -24.15 -2.61
N GLY A 474 26.09 -23.16 -2.90
CA GLY A 474 25.32 -23.05 -4.13
C GLY A 474 24.27 -24.16 -4.28
N ARG A 475 23.67 -24.60 -3.16
CA ARG A 475 22.75 -25.74 -3.12
C ARG A 475 21.51 -25.44 -2.29
N TRP A 476 20.41 -26.11 -2.64
CA TRP A 476 19.22 -26.20 -1.80
C TRP A 476 19.46 -27.20 -0.67
N LEU A 477 19.16 -26.79 0.56
CA LEU A 477 19.25 -27.62 1.76
C LEU A 477 17.88 -27.70 2.44
N ALA A 478 17.45 -28.89 2.82
CA ALA A 478 16.23 -29.06 3.59
C ALA A 478 16.32 -28.32 4.93
N VAL A 479 15.25 -27.61 5.29
CA VAL A 479 15.12 -26.97 6.61
C VAL A 479 14.65 -28.03 7.61
N ALA A 480 15.42 -28.23 8.67
CA ALA A 480 15.13 -29.26 9.66
C ALA A 480 13.77 -29.00 10.34
N GLY A 481 12.91 -30.02 10.39
CA GLY A 481 11.58 -29.93 10.98
C GLY A 481 10.52 -29.23 10.12
N ALA A 482 10.86 -28.73 8.93
CA ALA A 482 9.96 -28.01 8.05
C ALA A 482 9.35 -28.91 6.97
N THR A 483 8.74 -30.03 7.38
CA THR A 483 8.01 -30.94 6.49
C THR A 483 6.58 -31.09 7.01
N PHE A 484 5.62 -30.87 6.14
CA PHE A 484 4.20 -31.02 6.41
C PHE A 484 3.66 -32.21 5.62
N THR A 485 2.80 -32.99 6.24
CA THR A 485 2.06 -34.08 5.60
C THR A 485 0.59 -33.76 5.80
N PRO A 486 -0.09 -33.17 4.79
CA PRO A 486 -1.49 -32.82 4.94
C PRO A 486 -2.30 -34.08 5.27
N SER A 487 -3.19 -33.98 6.26
CA SER A 487 -4.35 -34.87 6.23
C SER A 487 -5.22 -34.46 5.03
N ARG A 488 -5.94 -35.42 4.45
CA ARG A 488 -6.74 -35.18 3.23
C ARG A 488 -7.81 -34.09 3.41
N ASP A 489 -8.11 -33.71 4.65
CA ASP A 489 -9.15 -32.73 5.01
C ASP A 489 -8.60 -31.38 5.55
N GLU A 490 -7.28 -31.19 5.69
CA GLU A 490 -6.70 -29.97 6.29
C GLU A 490 -6.20 -28.95 5.26
N SER A 491 -6.54 -27.68 5.52
CA SER A 491 -5.94 -26.45 4.98
C SER A 491 -6.27 -25.30 5.96
N PRO A 492 -5.34 -24.38 6.28
CA PRO A 492 -3.96 -24.28 5.79
C PRO A 492 -2.99 -25.25 6.48
N GLY A 493 -1.93 -25.65 5.77
CA GLY A 493 -0.81 -26.38 6.34
C GLY A 493 0.28 -25.42 6.79
N GLU A 494 0.67 -25.46 8.07
CA GLU A 494 1.70 -24.58 8.63
C GLU A 494 2.88 -25.40 9.18
N VAL A 495 4.10 -24.92 8.96
CA VAL A 495 5.32 -25.42 9.61
C VAL A 495 6.10 -24.28 10.24
N ALA A 496 6.46 -24.45 11.51
CA ALA A 496 7.41 -23.59 12.22
C ALA A 496 8.72 -24.35 12.46
N PHE A 497 9.85 -23.67 12.35
CA PHE A 497 11.19 -24.27 12.42
C PHE A 497 12.21 -23.30 13.05
N GLU A 498 13.40 -23.81 13.35
CA GLU A 498 14.50 -22.96 13.83
C GLU A 498 14.88 -21.93 12.75
N ARG A 499 15.04 -20.67 13.17
CA ARG A 499 15.37 -19.54 12.27
C ARG A 499 16.49 -19.89 11.30
N VAL A 500 16.22 -19.75 10.01
CA VAL A 500 17.23 -19.89 8.95
C VAL A 500 17.44 -18.56 8.24
N THR A 501 18.70 -18.18 8.07
CA THR A 501 19.07 -17.02 7.25
C THR A 501 19.34 -17.47 5.82
N THR A 502 18.64 -16.90 4.85
CA THR A 502 18.80 -17.23 3.42
C THR A 502 18.33 -16.08 2.53
N SER A 503 18.67 -16.11 1.25
CA SER A 503 18.12 -15.20 0.23
C SER A 503 16.99 -15.82 -0.59
N ALA A 504 16.72 -17.12 -0.43
CA ALA A 504 15.62 -17.79 -1.11
C ALA A 504 15.18 -19.04 -0.34
N ILE A 505 13.87 -19.31 -0.36
CA ILE A 505 13.31 -20.60 0.05
C ILE A 505 12.63 -21.27 -1.15
N ARG A 506 12.50 -22.58 -1.08
CA ARG A 506 11.74 -23.37 -2.04
C ARG A 506 10.84 -24.33 -1.30
N LEU A 507 9.55 -24.25 -1.59
CA LEU A 507 8.54 -25.20 -1.16
C LEU A 507 8.48 -26.32 -2.19
N VAL A 508 8.72 -27.55 -1.73
CA VAL A 508 8.76 -28.73 -2.59
C VAL A 508 7.58 -29.62 -2.23
N PHE A 509 6.71 -29.86 -3.20
CA PHE A 509 5.44 -30.59 -3.07
C PHE A 509 5.53 -31.95 -3.77
N ASP A 510 5.11 -32.99 -3.06
CA ASP A 510 5.02 -34.35 -3.59
C ASP A 510 3.56 -34.64 -3.98
N ALA A 511 3.22 -34.55 -5.27
CA ALA A 511 1.86 -34.81 -5.74
C ALA A 511 1.41 -36.27 -5.50
N TRP A 512 0.09 -36.51 -5.44
CA TRP A 512 -0.44 -37.88 -5.37
C TRP A 512 -0.41 -38.61 -6.71
N GLY A 513 -0.52 -37.88 -7.83
CA GLY A 513 -0.55 -38.48 -9.16
C GLY A 513 0.76 -39.22 -9.50
N GLU A 514 0.61 -40.42 -10.05
CA GLU A 514 1.73 -41.26 -10.50
C GLU A 514 2.01 -41.07 -12.01
N ALA A 515 1.07 -40.46 -12.74
CA ALA A 515 1.20 -40.07 -14.14
C ALA A 515 0.59 -38.67 -14.37
N GLU A 516 0.98 -37.99 -15.44
CA GLU A 516 0.35 -36.71 -15.81
C GLU A 516 -1.18 -36.86 -15.86
N TYR A 517 -1.88 -35.79 -15.50
CA TYR A 517 -3.35 -35.74 -15.40
C TYR A 517 -3.96 -36.55 -14.24
N THR A 518 -3.18 -37.18 -13.35
CA THR A 518 -3.70 -38.05 -12.28
C THR A 518 -3.66 -37.46 -10.85
N GLY A 519 -3.80 -36.12 -10.74
CA GLY A 519 -3.81 -35.42 -9.44
C GLY A 519 -2.52 -34.64 -9.18
N SER A 520 -2.49 -33.40 -9.69
CA SER A 520 -1.41 -32.43 -9.54
C SER A 520 -1.59 -31.58 -8.28
N THR A 521 -0.63 -30.71 -7.98
CA THR A 521 -0.69 -29.78 -6.85
C THR A 521 -1.07 -28.36 -7.31
N GLY A 522 -1.91 -27.69 -6.52
CA GLY A 522 -2.17 -26.27 -6.62
C GLY A 522 -2.02 -25.58 -5.26
N VAL A 523 -1.64 -24.30 -5.28
CA VAL A 523 -1.45 -23.47 -4.09
C VAL A 523 -2.19 -22.16 -4.31
N ALA A 524 -3.14 -21.86 -3.42
CA ALA A 524 -3.90 -20.62 -3.44
C ALA A 524 -3.12 -19.49 -2.76
N ASP A 525 -2.40 -19.78 -1.68
CA ASP A 525 -1.64 -18.75 -0.96
C ASP A 525 -0.46 -19.32 -0.17
N ILE A 526 0.58 -18.50 0.01
CA ILE A 526 1.77 -18.78 0.81
C ILE A 526 2.03 -17.58 1.72
N ALA A 527 2.22 -17.86 3.00
CA ALA A 527 2.67 -16.87 3.98
C ALA A 527 4.00 -17.32 4.62
N VAL A 528 5.06 -16.54 4.42
CA VAL A 528 6.41 -16.75 4.95
C VAL A 528 6.68 -15.73 6.04
N PHE A 529 6.88 -16.21 7.27
CA PHE A 529 7.11 -15.35 8.41
C PHE A 529 8.59 -15.28 8.78
N GLY A 530 9.09 -14.05 8.87
CA GLY A 530 10.49 -13.74 9.03
C GLY A 530 10.78 -12.25 9.17
N GLY A 531 12.06 -11.89 9.09
CA GLY A 531 12.55 -10.52 9.17
C GLY A 531 13.83 -10.34 8.36
N LYS A 532 14.36 -9.12 8.28
CA LYS A 532 15.66 -8.90 7.62
C LYS A 532 16.75 -9.58 8.44
N ALA A 533 17.72 -10.21 7.78
CA ALA A 533 18.84 -10.81 8.50
C ALA A 533 19.53 -9.74 9.35
N PRO A 534 19.84 -10.00 10.64
CA PRO A 534 20.72 -9.14 11.40
C PRO A 534 22.01 -8.91 10.61
N PRO A 535 22.63 -7.72 10.68
CA PRO A 535 23.96 -7.55 10.11
C PRO A 535 24.85 -8.65 10.67
N LEU A 536 25.51 -9.40 9.79
CA LEU A 536 26.50 -10.38 10.20
C LEU A 536 27.49 -9.63 11.07
N VAL A 537 27.50 -9.92 12.37
CA VAL A 537 28.58 -9.49 13.24
C VAL A 537 29.77 -10.29 12.73
N ASP A 538 30.66 -9.64 11.98
CA ASP A 538 31.95 -10.25 11.69
C ASP A 538 32.52 -10.70 13.05
N PRO A 539 32.83 -11.99 13.23
CA PRO A 539 33.49 -12.41 14.45
C PRO A 539 34.74 -11.54 14.56
N GLU A 540 34.82 -10.78 15.65
CA GLU A 540 35.98 -9.94 15.94
C GLU A 540 37.21 -10.81 15.69
N PRO A 541 38.11 -10.41 14.76
CA PRO A 541 39.23 -11.26 14.39
C PRO A 541 39.93 -11.67 15.68
N PRO A 542 40.26 -12.97 15.86
CA PRO A 542 40.87 -13.42 17.11
C PRO A 542 42.02 -12.48 17.40
N VAL A 543 41.99 -11.82 18.56
CA VAL A 543 43.03 -10.89 18.96
C VAL A 543 44.34 -11.64 18.85
N VAL A 544 45.11 -11.33 17.82
CA VAL A 544 46.48 -11.81 17.70
C VAL A 544 47.20 -11.08 18.82
N VAL A 545 47.31 -11.74 19.96
CA VAL A 545 48.19 -11.29 21.03
C VAL A 545 49.60 -11.43 20.47
N ASP A 546 50.10 -10.35 19.88
CA ASP A 546 51.51 -10.26 19.53
C ASP A 546 52.30 -10.55 20.82
N PRO A 547 53.19 -11.56 20.84
CA PRO A 547 53.98 -11.82 22.03
C PRO A 547 54.78 -10.56 22.38
N GLU A 548 54.57 -10.04 23.59
CA GLU A 548 55.35 -8.93 24.11
C GLU A 548 56.85 -9.24 23.92
N PRO A 549 57.63 -8.31 23.37
CA PRO A 549 59.06 -8.52 23.21
C PRO A 549 59.73 -8.71 24.58
N PRO A 550 60.76 -9.57 24.69
CA PRO A 550 61.43 -9.80 25.96
C PRO A 550 62.06 -8.51 26.50
N VAL A 551 61.92 -8.30 27.82
CA VAL A 551 62.64 -7.29 28.59
C VAL A 551 64.13 -7.59 28.49
N VAL A 552 64.90 -6.68 27.91
CA VAL A 552 66.34 -6.65 28.15
C VAL A 552 66.52 -5.89 29.46
N VAL A 553 66.82 -6.61 30.53
CA VAL A 553 67.25 -6.01 31.80
C VAL A 553 68.68 -5.55 31.61
N ASP A 554 68.90 -4.24 31.52
CA ASP A 554 70.25 -3.67 31.61
C ASP A 554 70.76 -3.86 33.05
N PRO A 555 71.95 -4.44 33.27
CA PRO A 555 72.50 -4.59 34.61
C PRO A 555 72.83 -3.21 35.21
N GLU A 556 72.42 -2.99 36.47
CA GLU A 556 72.79 -1.79 37.23
C GLU A 556 74.31 -1.59 37.26
N PRO A 557 74.83 -0.37 37.04
CA PRO A 557 76.25 -0.09 37.21
C PRO A 557 76.65 -0.19 38.69
N PRO A 558 77.86 -0.68 39.01
CA PRO A 558 78.30 -0.85 40.39
C PRO A 558 78.46 0.51 41.09
N VAL A 559 77.96 0.60 42.32
CA VAL A 559 78.19 1.74 43.22
C VAL A 559 79.67 1.78 43.61
N VAL A 560 80.41 2.72 43.04
CA VAL A 560 81.75 3.08 43.51
C VAL A 560 81.58 4.15 44.59
N VAL A 561 81.83 3.77 45.83
CA VAL A 561 81.98 4.72 46.94
C VAL A 561 83.40 5.26 46.88
N GLU A 562 83.57 6.55 46.60
CA GLU A 562 84.85 7.25 46.78
C GLU A 562 84.74 8.35 47.86
N PRO A 563 85.76 8.46 48.74
CA PRO A 563 85.77 9.39 49.87
C PRO A 563 86.12 10.83 49.43
N GLU A 564 85.61 11.82 50.17
CA GLU A 564 85.90 13.24 49.92
C GLU A 564 87.40 13.57 50.06
N PRO A 565 88.00 14.32 49.10
CA PRO A 565 89.28 14.96 49.29
C PRO A 565 89.19 16.50 49.36
N PRO A 566 90.17 17.16 50.00
CA PRO A 566 90.09 18.58 50.34
C PRO A 566 90.54 19.54 49.23
N VAL A 567 90.12 20.79 49.46
CA VAL A 567 90.37 22.07 48.77
C VAL A 567 91.82 22.32 48.32
N VAL A 568 92.02 22.94 47.14
CA VAL A 568 92.82 24.17 46.84
C VAL A 568 92.88 24.46 45.32
N VAL A 569 93.10 25.75 45.01
CA VAL A 569 92.73 26.58 43.85
C VAL A 569 93.85 26.68 42.76
N PRO A 570 93.79 27.57 41.72
CA PRO A 570 93.54 27.25 40.31
C PRO A 570 94.71 27.61 39.36
N GLY A 571 94.59 27.28 38.06
CA GLY A 571 95.31 28.00 37.01
C GLY A 571 95.36 27.32 35.64
N GLY A 572 95.23 28.14 34.59
CA GLY A 572 96.00 27.95 33.34
C GLY A 572 95.26 27.47 32.08
N SER A 573 94.64 28.42 31.39
CA SER A 573 94.74 28.75 29.95
C SER A 573 94.84 27.69 28.83
N ALA A 574 94.13 28.03 27.74
CA ALA A 574 94.47 27.91 26.30
C ALA A 574 93.84 26.76 25.46
N VAL A 575 92.71 27.04 24.76
CA VAL A 575 92.60 27.45 23.33
C VAL A 575 93.42 26.62 22.30
N PRO A 576 93.00 26.38 21.03
CA PRO A 576 91.69 25.95 20.48
C PRO A 576 91.84 24.96 19.27
N GLY A 577 90.74 24.63 18.59
CA GLY A 577 90.75 24.55 17.12
C GLY A 577 90.22 23.25 16.47
N GLY A 578 89.43 23.42 15.41
CA GLY A 578 89.37 22.45 14.31
C GLY A 578 88.00 21.98 13.81
N SER A 579 87.24 22.89 13.17
CA SER A 579 86.41 22.72 11.96
C SER A 579 85.55 21.46 11.68
N ALA A 580 84.25 21.76 11.50
CA ALA A 580 83.40 21.53 10.30
C ALA A 580 82.95 20.10 9.88
N VAL A 581 81.73 19.69 10.31
CA VAL A 581 80.42 19.76 9.57
C VAL A 581 80.36 19.14 8.14
N PRO A 582 79.23 18.53 7.64
CA PRO A 582 78.06 17.89 8.29
C PRO A 582 77.51 16.60 7.62
N GLY A 583 76.50 16.02 8.28
CA GLY A 583 75.26 15.50 7.65
C GLY A 583 75.14 13.98 7.60
N GLY A 584 74.07 13.32 8.05
CA GLY A 584 72.81 13.77 8.66
C GLY A 584 72.06 12.53 9.17
N SER A 585 71.31 12.76 10.25
CA SER A 585 70.17 12.07 10.87
C SER A 585 69.49 10.92 10.09
N SER A 586 68.90 9.88 10.70
CA SER A 586 68.54 9.59 12.09
C SER A 586 67.92 8.18 12.17
N ALA A 587 68.17 7.52 13.32
CA ALA A 587 67.33 6.61 14.13
C ALA A 587 66.42 5.55 13.44
N GLY A 588 66.35 4.30 13.87
CA GLY A 588 66.60 3.73 15.21
C GLY A 588 65.34 2.99 15.67
N THR A 589 65.41 1.67 15.77
CA THR A 589 64.40 0.77 16.36
C THR A 589 64.88 0.33 17.75
N ALA A 590 63.96 0.23 18.72
CA ALA A 590 64.19 -0.49 19.97
C ALA A 590 62.86 -1.03 20.55
N ARG A 591 62.94 -2.22 21.17
CA ARG A 591 61.90 -2.97 21.90
C ARG A 591 62.34 -3.18 23.35
N GLY A 592 61.37 -3.41 24.25
CA GLY A 592 61.50 -4.00 25.61
C GLY A 592 60.85 -3.11 26.68
N ALA A 593 59.67 -3.39 27.28
CA ALA A 593 59.28 -4.45 28.26
C ALA A 593 59.91 -4.22 29.66
N ALA A 594 59.39 -4.56 30.86
CA ALA A 594 58.11 -5.04 31.42
C ALA A 594 58.13 -4.84 32.96
N SER A 595 56.99 -5.12 33.63
CA SER A 595 56.79 -5.56 35.05
C SER A 595 57.38 -4.73 36.22
N GLY A 596 56.77 -4.58 37.40
CA GLY A 596 55.53 -5.10 37.97
C GLY A 596 55.43 -4.78 39.48
N VAL A 597 54.23 -5.01 40.02
CA VAL A 597 53.86 -5.52 41.38
C VAL A 597 54.22 -4.73 42.67
N ARG A 598 53.20 -4.39 43.47
CA ARG A 598 52.94 -4.86 44.88
C ARG A 598 51.73 -4.12 45.51
N SER A 599 50.68 -4.85 45.91
CA SER A 599 50.24 -5.17 47.32
C SER A 599 49.56 -3.99 48.06
N LEU A 600 48.50 -4.10 48.87
CA LEU A 600 47.79 -5.16 49.63
C LEU A 600 46.48 -4.55 50.22
N ALA A 601 45.42 -5.37 50.40
CA ALA A 601 44.41 -5.42 51.51
C ALA A 601 43.70 -4.12 52.02
N ALA A 602 42.45 -4.06 52.51
CA ALA A 602 41.28 -4.95 52.71
C ALA A 602 40.10 -4.09 53.23
N THR A 603 38.87 -4.66 53.25
CA THR A 603 37.64 -4.26 53.99
C THR A 603 36.98 -2.93 53.56
N GLY A 604 35.66 -2.72 53.48
CA GLY A 604 34.41 -3.44 53.79
C GLY A 604 33.31 -2.36 53.93
N GLY A 605 32.03 -2.63 53.60
CA GLY A 605 30.92 -1.75 53.97
C GLY A 605 29.75 -1.62 52.98
N ALA A 606 28.55 -1.92 53.50
CA ALA A 606 27.21 -1.97 52.91
C ALA A 606 26.63 -0.71 52.21
N ALA A 607 25.75 -0.96 51.21
CA ALA A 607 24.37 -0.45 50.90
C ALA A 607 23.92 0.98 51.33
N PRO A 608 22.89 1.65 50.71
CA PRO A 608 21.69 1.05 50.10
C PRO A 608 21.01 1.80 48.90
N SER A 609 19.84 1.25 48.53
CA SER A 609 18.83 1.58 47.51
C SER A 609 18.23 3.00 47.54
N ALA A 610 17.63 3.43 46.42
CA ALA A 610 16.56 4.43 46.40
C ALA A 610 15.54 4.15 45.27
N ALA A 611 14.30 3.90 45.69
CA ALA A 611 13.09 3.97 44.88
C ALA A 611 12.55 5.40 44.89
N ILE A 612 11.94 5.86 43.80
CA ILE A 612 11.22 7.14 43.74
C ILE A 612 9.72 6.86 43.58
N ALA A 613 8.97 7.22 44.61
CA ALA A 613 7.52 7.39 44.57
C ALA A 613 7.23 8.90 44.37
N VAL A 614 6.33 9.24 43.45
CA VAL A 614 5.81 10.61 43.29
C VAL A 614 4.38 10.64 43.81
N ALA A 615 4.16 11.52 44.77
CA ALA A 615 2.89 11.73 45.47
C ALA A 615 1.94 12.62 44.67
N ALA A 616 0.66 12.27 44.70
CA ALA A 616 -0.45 13.10 44.26
C ALA A 616 -0.76 14.20 45.29
N LEU A 617 -0.98 15.42 44.82
CA LEU A 617 -1.49 16.54 45.62
C LEU A 617 -2.90 16.88 45.16
N LEU A 618 -3.89 16.62 46.03
CA LEU A 618 -5.25 17.12 45.93
C LEU A 618 -5.28 18.59 46.38
N THR A 619 -5.92 19.45 45.61
CA THR A 619 -6.42 20.75 46.10
C THR A 619 -7.91 20.88 45.79
N VAL A 620 -8.70 20.95 46.85
CA VAL A 620 -10.14 21.25 46.86
C VAL A 620 -10.31 22.77 46.86
N LEU A 621 -11.11 23.30 45.94
CA LEU A 621 -11.80 24.58 46.13
C LEU A 621 -13.26 24.43 45.71
N ALA A 622 -14.12 24.54 46.72
CA ALA A 622 -15.56 24.65 46.58
C ALA A 622 -15.95 26.10 46.23
N GLY A 623 -16.91 26.26 45.33
CA GLY A 623 -17.59 27.52 45.04
C GLY A 623 -18.93 27.23 44.41
N GLY A 624 -19.99 27.19 45.23
CA GLY A 624 -21.35 26.96 44.80
C GLY A 624 -21.99 28.17 44.14
N GLY A 625 -22.92 27.90 43.23
CA GLY A 625 -23.84 28.88 42.64
C GLY A 625 -25.01 28.15 41.99
N ALA A 626 -26.15 28.12 42.68
CA ALA A 626 -27.41 27.54 42.23
C ALA A 626 -27.95 28.27 40.97
N MET A 627 -28.72 27.58 40.12
CA MET A 627 -30.20 27.55 40.19
C MET A 627 -30.83 27.12 38.85
N LEU A 628 -31.98 26.45 38.97
CA LEU A 628 -33.10 26.28 38.02
C LEU A 628 -33.06 25.14 36.97
N ALA A 629 -33.63 24.03 37.44
CA ALA A 629 -34.29 22.99 36.69
C ALA A 629 -35.41 23.49 35.77
N ARG A 630 -35.56 22.84 34.61
CA ARG A 630 -36.87 22.48 34.04
C ARG A 630 -36.82 21.08 33.43
N HIS A 631 -37.59 20.19 34.06
CA HIS A 631 -37.98 18.88 33.56
C HIS A 631 -38.70 18.95 32.21
N ARG A 632 -38.43 17.96 31.35
CA ARG A 632 -39.48 17.18 30.68
C ARG A 632 -38.96 15.78 30.35
N THR A 633 -39.63 14.80 30.92
CA THR A 633 -39.47 13.35 30.74
C THR A 633 -39.95 12.90 29.35
N PRO A 634 -39.37 11.81 28.79
CA PRO A 634 -39.95 11.10 27.65
C PRO A 634 -40.85 9.95 28.14
N SER A 635 -42.04 9.86 27.56
CA SER A 635 -42.99 8.76 27.77
C SER A 635 -42.71 7.62 26.78
N ARG A 636 -42.33 6.44 27.31
CA ARG A 636 -42.54 5.13 26.66
C ARG A 636 -44.03 4.79 26.63
N PRO A 637 -44.43 3.86 25.74
CA PRO A 637 -45.10 2.67 26.25
C PRO A 637 -44.45 1.37 25.78
N ARG A 638 -44.98 0.28 26.35
CA ARG A 638 -44.37 -1.00 26.67
C ARG A 638 -44.98 -2.11 25.81
N VAL A 639 -44.12 -2.96 25.25
CA VAL A 639 -44.22 -4.42 25.00
C VAL A 639 -45.61 -5.05 24.77
N GLN A 640 -45.76 -5.77 23.65
CA GLN A 640 -46.42 -7.08 23.64
C GLN A 640 -45.77 -8.04 22.64
N THR A 641 -45.33 -9.16 23.18
CA THR A 641 -44.75 -10.36 22.57
C THR A 641 -45.81 -11.20 21.86
N THR A 642 -45.57 -11.67 20.63
CA THR A 642 -46.04 -12.97 20.14
C THR A 642 -45.14 -13.49 19.00
N SER A 643 -44.76 -14.76 19.09
CA SER A 643 -44.23 -15.66 18.03
C SER A 643 -45.12 -16.91 18.05
N PRO A 644 -45.02 -17.91 17.13
CA PRO A 644 -44.69 -17.97 15.69
C PRO A 644 -45.87 -18.70 14.92
N PRO A 645 -45.76 -19.43 13.77
CA PRO A 645 -44.84 -20.57 13.49
C PRO A 645 -44.26 -20.71 12.05
N HIS A 646 -43.30 -21.63 11.97
CA HIS A 646 -42.66 -22.30 10.82
C HIS A 646 -43.57 -22.77 9.66
N LEU A 647 -42.99 -22.86 8.46
CA LEU A 647 -43.07 -23.88 7.38
C LEU A 647 -41.96 -23.48 6.36
N ALA A 648 -40.93 -24.27 5.96
CA ALA A 648 -40.88 -25.61 5.37
C ALA A 648 -41.69 -25.73 4.06
N ASP A 649 -41.11 -25.27 2.94
CA ASP A 649 -40.65 -26.08 1.79
C ASP A 649 -39.74 -25.24 0.89
#